data_AF-U6LHU2-F1
#
_entry.id   AF-U6LHU2-F1
#
_cell.length_a   1.000
_cell.length_b   1.000
_cell.length_c   1.000
_cell.angle_alpha   90.00
_cell.angle_beta   90.00
_cell.angle_gamma   90.00
#
_symmetry.space_group_name_H-M   'P 1'
#
loop_
_entity.id
_entity.type
_entity.pdbx_description
1 polymer ?
#
loop_
_entity_poly.entity_id
_entity_poly.type
_entity_poly.pdbx_seq_one_letter_code
_entity_poly.pdbx_strand_id
1 'polypeptide(L)'
;MDNQPTSSTSVDVSSIHLVIEALQAASCAVEGTAGDSFVRQWELVSTDSIASSFFLRSLSISLGVELPTSLLQCDNIEEVAARITEIAAAASADQRKKVPLNTIHIHHSTPRVAIISASCRLPGGVETLCDLWTDILIPGRDAITPIPASRWDADLLYSPEGGEGTIYVREGGFIDDADAFDNRFFEIPDHEASQMDPQQRLLLEAAFEARAPLMKGGISPTVETGVFIGCSCADWLLVHAKLTTRGGPSCFIVDLQHAMLANRISYCMNLEGASMTIDTATSSGMVAFCTAVSHIESGRMVCALAGSSQLIIAPEVTVALCNLGMLSRKGRCRPFDEASDGFIRSEGVVVFSLVREDYVADYVDTSLVSPLAYVRGHAVVHSGRAFSTTAPSEGAERRVMEGALIKANISPDDVDYIEAHGTGTRMGDAVELQSIAAVFGNSHEPERPLLVGSIKGNIGHCEGASGGAGICKAILVLINRCVPGTLHFNRLSSLIDRVPQYFSIPRTATKLPVADRPLVVGVSSFGVGGCNGHVILEGPEEGQHDFKAQLNDKCYWQKNRFPWSHLINIPGASNEVVSPVELITPEGCMATPTSSACGTNFSLVGPSTDQDAGWNGSAVFAEVPVLGPNSLASQRRPKDAPQENKLNSICCENGSLQAANTDYNTVSSTSEDLDMRPDPSSHSPGRSTPSHVADSPPHRKMTASSAPSVSREQIRAAIDESIKLALDREEPLQANTPFVEAGVDSMTSIGIREDLSKRLKIQLPATILYDHPCIAQLVDYLEQMCSTHEDGVTNKVLSAVGHPTGRCAIAVTAMACRFPPRAKHESEFWGALQAGEDCIQHIPLTRFDPWKYRDSDSDSSNKLYVNDAGIYPDMALFDNASFNISVAEAQLMDPHQRVLLEVCHEAIAQDLKERSLHDVAIVVGCCNNDWVREAP
;
A
#
# COMPACT_ATOMS: atom_id res chain seq x y z
N MET A 1 -11.22 19.69 -46.58
CA MET A 1 -10.19 20.40 -45.80
C MET A 1 -9.87 19.47 -44.66
N ASP A 2 -8.92 18.59 -44.94
CA ASP A 2 -8.48 17.52 -44.06
C ASP A 2 -7.54 18.09 -43.00
N ASN A 3 -7.81 17.81 -41.73
CA ASN A 3 -6.84 17.97 -40.65
C ASN A 3 -6.38 16.58 -40.23
N GLN A 4 -5.15 16.23 -40.61
CA GLN A 4 -4.44 15.06 -40.13
C GLN A 4 -4.03 15.23 -38.66
N PRO A 5 -4.05 14.16 -37.85
CA PRO A 5 -3.43 14.15 -36.53
C PRO A 5 -1.91 14.05 -36.67
N THR A 6 -1.19 14.88 -35.92
CA THR A 6 0.27 14.82 -35.79
C THR A 6 0.69 13.50 -35.14
N SER A 7 1.27 12.60 -35.93
CA SER A 7 1.92 11.37 -35.47
C SER A 7 3.11 11.69 -34.58
N SER A 8 3.28 10.94 -33.48
CA SER A 8 4.60 10.78 -32.86
C SER A 8 5.57 10.32 -33.95
N THR A 9 6.71 10.99 -34.06
CA THR A 9 7.72 10.71 -35.08
C THR A 9 8.44 9.39 -34.76
N SER A 10 7.80 8.26 -35.03
CA SER A 10 8.53 7.00 -35.18
C SER A 10 9.37 7.09 -36.44
N VAL A 11 10.68 6.96 -36.31
CA VAL A 11 11.60 6.93 -37.45
C VAL A 11 11.22 5.75 -38.35
N ASP A 12 11.00 5.98 -39.64
CA ASP A 12 10.72 4.92 -40.60
C ASP A 12 11.98 4.07 -40.81
N VAL A 13 12.06 2.95 -40.09
CA VAL A 13 13.21 2.05 -40.04
C VAL A 13 13.42 1.29 -41.37
N SER A 14 12.49 1.43 -42.34
CA SER A 14 12.65 0.88 -43.70
C SER A 14 13.59 1.72 -44.58
N SER A 15 13.89 2.95 -44.16
CA SER A 15 14.82 3.85 -44.85
C SER A 15 16.16 3.89 -44.12
N ILE A 16 17.19 3.31 -44.74
CA ILE A 16 18.56 3.32 -44.22
C ILE A 16 19.07 4.74 -43.89
N HIS A 17 18.63 5.75 -44.65
CA HIS A 17 18.99 7.15 -44.42
C HIS A 17 18.43 7.71 -43.11
N LEU A 18 17.20 7.34 -42.74
CA LEU A 18 16.56 7.77 -41.49
C LEU A 18 17.17 7.06 -40.28
N VAL A 19 17.58 5.80 -40.44
CA VAL A 19 18.34 5.06 -39.43
C VAL A 19 19.71 5.70 -39.20
N ILE A 20 20.39 6.14 -40.27
CA ILE A 20 21.65 6.89 -40.18
C ILE A 20 21.46 8.22 -39.45
N GLU A 21 20.40 8.98 -39.70
CA GLU A 21 20.10 10.22 -38.96
C GLU A 21 19.83 9.95 -37.47
N ALA A 22 19.08 8.88 -37.15
CA ALA A 22 18.84 8.47 -35.76
C ALA A 22 20.13 8.02 -35.06
N LEU A 23 21.01 7.30 -35.75
CA LEU A 23 22.34 6.91 -35.26
C LEU A 23 23.21 8.13 -34.97
N GLN A 24 23.19 9.13 -35.85
CA GLN A 24 23.93 10.38 -35.65
C GLN A 24 23.37 11.18 -34.47
N ALA A 25 22.05 11.25 -34.31
CA ALA A 25 21.41 11.92 -33.19
C ALA A 25 21.70 11.23 -31.85
N ALA A 26 21.64 9.89 -31.80
CA ALA A 26 21.98 9.10 -30.62
C ALA A 26 23.47 9.23 -30.26
N SER A 27 24.37 9.26 -31.24
CA SER A 27 25.81 9.49 -31.03
C SER A 27 26.08 10.86 -30.39
N CYS A 28 25.36 11.91 -30.82
CA CYS A 28 25.47 13.25 -30.22
C CYS A 28 24.91 13.36 -28.79
N ALA A 29 24.07 12.42 -28.35
CA ALA A 29 23.49 12.44 -27.01
C ALA A 29 24.42 11.84 -25.95
N VAL A 30 25.40 11.02 -26.34
CA VAL A 30 26.35 10.35 -25.44
C VAL A 30 27.44 11.31 -24.96
N GLU A 31 27.80 12.33 -25.75
CA GLU A 31 28.67 13.43 -25.31
C GLU A 31 28.18 14.75 -25.90
N GLY A 32 27.99 15.77 -25.06
CA GLY A 32 27.52 17.12 -25.43
C GLY A 32 28.47 17.93 -26.32
N THR A 33 29.28 17.30 -27.16
CA THR A 33 30.22 17.93 -28.09
C THR A 33 29.76 17.77 -29.52
N ALA A 34 29.13 18.82 -30.07
CA ALA A 34 28.88 18.95 -31.49
C ALA A 34 30.21 19.24 -32.22
N GLY A 35 30.81 18.26 -32.89
CA GLY A 35 31.95 18.54 -33.78
C GLY A 35 32.87 17.39 -34.21
N ASP A 36 32.83 16.20 -33.60
CA ASP A 36 33.76 15.10 -33.92
C ASP A 36 33.22 14.12 -34.99
N SER A 37 34.12 13.48 -35.74
CA SER A 37 33.74 12.51 -36.79
C SER A 37 33.18 11.22 -36.19
N PHE A 38 32.08 10.70 -36.75
CA PHE A 38 31.40 9.47 -36.30
C PHE A 38 32.35 8.30 -36.01
N VAL A 39 33.38 8.06 -36.83
CA VAL A 39 34.35 6.97 -36.64
C VAL A 39 35.04 7.04 -35.26
N ARG A 40 35.35 8.24 -34.79
CA ARG A 40 36.01 8.47 -33.50
C ARG A 40 35.04 8.31 -32.33
N GLN A 41 33.81 8.79 -32.50
CA GLN A 41 32.72 8.58 -31.55
C GLN A 41 32.34 7.09 -31.45
N TRP A 42 32.38 6.36 -32.56
CA TRP A 42 32.11 4.93 -32.62
C TRP A 42 33.21 4.08 -31.96
N GLU A 43 34.49 4.41 -32.16
CA GLU A 43 35.60 3.80 -31.42
C GLU A 43 35.48 4.02 -29.90
N LEU A 44 35.04 5.21 -29.47
CA LEU A 44 34.78 5.53 -28.06
C LEU A 44 33.57 4.77 -27.49
N VAL A 45 32.45 4.74 -28.21
CA VAL A 45 31.23 4.03 -27.80
C VAL A 45 31.46 2.52 -27.75
N SER A 46 32.17 1.92 -28.72
CA SER A 46 32.40 0.48 -28.82
C SER A 46 33.47 -0.08 -27.84
N THR A 47 34.29 0.79 -27.25
CA THR A 47 35.36 0.37 -26.31
C THR A 47 34.99 0.58 -24.84
N ASP A 48 34.03 1.46 -24.53
CA ASP A 48 33.47 1.63 -23.18
C ASP A 48 32.15 0.84 -23.05
N SER A 49 32.14 -0.17 -22.17
CA SER A 49 30.97 -1.04 -21.94
C SER A 49 29.73 -0.29 -21.49
N ILE A 50 29.88 0.86 -20.81
CA ILE A 50 28.78 1.66 -20.30
C ILE A 50 28.21 2.51 -21.44
N ALA A 51 29.06 3.22 -22.19
CA ALA A 51 28.65 4.04 -23.33
C ALA A 51 27.98 3.20 -24.45
N SER A 52 28.51 1.99 -24.69
CA SER A 52 27.93 0.98 -25.60
C SER A 52 26.48 0.63 -25.26
N SER A 53 26.19 0.35 -23.99
CA SER A 53 24.85 -0.05 -23.53
C SER A 53 23.87 1.11 -23.62
N PHE A 54 24.25 2.31 -23.15
CA PHE A 54 23.43 3.51 -23.27
C PHE A 54 23.12 3.86 -24.72
N PHE A 55 24.12 3.78 -25.60
CA PHE A 55 23.94 4.05 -27.02
C PHE A 55 22.93 3.10 -27.68
N LEU A 56 23.10 1.78 -27.50
CA LEU A 56 22.17 0.79 -28.07
C LEU A 56 20.76 0.92 -27.47
N ARG A 57 20.65 1.24 -26.18
CA ARG A 57 19.37 1.44 -25.51
C ARG A 57 18.66 2.69 -26.00
N SER A 58 19.35 3.83 -26.09
CA SER A 58 18.80 5.07 -26.66
C SER A 58 18.37 4.88 -28.11
N LEU A 59 19.14 4.12 -28.89
CA LEU A 59 18.82 3.81 -30.27
C LEU A 59 17.63 2.83 -30.38
N SER A 60 17.59 1.81 -29.54
CA SER A 60 16.47 0.86 -29.45
C SER A 60 15.16 1.55 -29.09
N ILE A 61 15.19 2.49 -28.13
CA ILE A 61 14.05 3.33 -27.76
C ILE A 61 13.62 4.22 -28.94
N SER A 62 14.59 4.88 -29.60
CA SER A 62 14.30 5.81 -30.71
C SER A 62 13.71 5.09 -31.93
N LEU A 63 14.08 3.83 -32.16
CA LEU A 63 13.64 3.04 -33.30
C LEU A 63 12.48 2.10 -32.97
N GLY A 64 12.18 1.86 -31.68
CA GLY A 64 11.13 0.93 -31.23
C GLY A 64 11.43 -0.54 -31.57
N VAL A 65 12.71 -0.90 -31.68
CA VAL A 65 13.18 -2.25 -32.05
C VAL A 65 14.28 -2.67 -31.09
N GLU A 66 14.23 -3.90 -30.59
CA GLU A 66 15.28 -4.45 -29.73
C GLU A 66 16.55 -4.71 -30.55
N LEU A 67 17.67 -4.12 -30.12
CA LEU A 67 18.91 -4.10 -30.89
C LEU A 67 19.98 -4.97 -30.22
N PRO A 68 20.58 -5.94 -30.93
CA PRO A 68 21.59 -6.82 -30.37
C PRO A 68 22.94 -6.10 -30.20
N THR A 69 23.70 -6.51 -29.19
CA THR A 69 25.05 -5.99 -28.92
C THR A 69 26.06 -6.29 -30.03
N SER A 70 25.76 -7.24 -30.92
CA SER A 70 26.56 -7.50 -32.12
C SER A 70 26.64 -6.31 -33.08
N LEU A 71 25.74 -5.34 -32.98
CA LEU A 71 25.82 -4.09 -33.74
C LEU A 71 27.08 -3.28 -33.40
N LEU A 72 27.61 -3.41 -32.18
CA LEU A 72 28.84 -2.71 -31.76
C LEU A 72 30.11 -3.27 -32.41
N GLN A 73 30.02 -4.44 -33.06
CA GLN A 73 31.11 -5.06 -33.81
C GLN A 73 31.16 -4.60 -35.27
N CYS A 74 30.21 -3.78 -35.71
CA CYS A 74 30.20 -3.24 -37.07
C CYS A 74 31.23 -2.12 -37.20
N ASP A 75 31.90 -2.05 -38.35
CA ASP A 75 33.03 -1.14 -38.53
C ASP A 75 32.61 0.28 -38.99
N ASN A 76 31.35 0.45 -39.42
CA ASN A 76 30.84 1.72 -39.95
C ASN A 76 29.31 1.87 -39.79
N ILE A 77 28.84 3.12 -39.92
CA ILE A 77 27.43 3.49 -39.69
C ILE A 77 26.48 2.85 -40.70
N GLU A 78 26.94 2.65 -41.94
CA GLU A 78 26.14 2.04 -43.01
C GLU A 78 25.85 0.56 -42.73
N GLU A 79 26.82 -0.16 -42.16
CA GLU A 79 26.68 -1.56 -41.76
C GLU A 79 25.74 -1.70 -40.55
N VAL A 80 25.86 -0.83 -39.55
CA VAL A 80 24.95 -0.76 -38.40
C VAL A 80 23.53 -0.49 -38.89
N ALA A 81 23.35 0.50 -39.76
CA ALA A 81 22.04 0.86 -40.30
C ALA A 81 21.42 -0.28 -41.12
N ALA A 82 22.21 -0.97 -41.96
CA ALA A 82 21.74 -2.12 -42.72
C ALA A 82 21.29 -3.28 -41.81
N ARG A 83 22.05 -3.59 -40.75
CA ARG A 83 21.68 -4.61 -39.76
C ARG A 83 20.43 -4.24 -38.99
N ILE A 84 20.29 -2.98 -38.59
CA ILE A 84 19.08 -2.47 -37.93
C ILE A 84 17.87 -2.60 -38.85
N THR A 85 18.00 -2.27 -40.13
CA THR A 85 16.92 -2.46 -41.11
C THR A 85 16.58 -3.94 -41.30
N GLU A 86 17.56 -4.86 -41.29
CA GLU A 86 17.32 -6.31 -41.29
C GLU A 86 16.56 -6.78 -40.04
N ILE A 87 16.97 -6.33 -38.85
CA ILE A 87 16.34 -6.67 -37.57
C ILE A 87 14.90 -6.11 -37.53
N ALA A 88 14.71 -4.87 -37.98
CA ALA A 88 13.41 -4.23 -38.06
C ALA A 88 12.49 -4.91 -39.08
N ALA A 89 13.02 -5.35 -40.22
CA ALA A 89 12.27 -6.12 -41.21
C ALA A 89 11.83 -7.50 -40.68
N ALA A 90 12.69 -8.16 -39.89
CA ALA A 90 12.35 -9.40 -39.19
C ALA A 90 11.29 -9.17 -38.10
N ALA A 91 11.40 -8.08 -37.34
CA ALA A 91 10.41 -7.70 -36.32
C ALA A 91 9.05 -7.30 -36.94
N SER A 92 9.02 -6.65 -38.10
CA SER A 92 7.78 -6.34 -38.83
C SER A 92 7.11 -7.57 -39.46
N ALA A 93 7.85 -8.65 -39.73
CA ALA A 93 7.26 -9.93 -40.12
C ALA A 93 6.48 -10.58 -38.94
N ASP A 94 6.93 -10.35 -37.70
CA ASP A 94 6.32 -10.85 -36.47
C ASP A 94 5.21 -9.93 -35.92
N GLN A 95 5.23 -8.64 -36.27
CA GLN A 95 4.18 -7.66 -35.93
C GLN A 95 2.76 -8.05 -36.39
N ARG A 96 2.60 -8.96 -37.35
CA ARG A 96 1.26 -9.49 -37.74
C ARG A 96 0.57 -10.29 -36.61
N LYS A 97 1.27 -10.59 -35.51
CA LYS A 97 0.71 -11.21 -34.29
C LYS A 97 0.51 -10.26 -33.11
N LYS A 98 0.84 -8.96 -33.24
CA LYS A 98 0.50 -7.99 -32.19
C LYS A 98 -1.00 -7.75 -32.24
N VAL A 99 -1.74 -8.26 -31.25
CA VAL A 99 -3.12 -7.86 -31.00
C VAL A 99 -3.05 -6.38 -30.56
N PRO A 100 -3.66 -5.43 -31.28
CA PRO A 100 -3.77 -4.08 -30.78
C PRO A 100 -4.46 -4.11 -29.40
N LEU A 101 -4.08 -3.24 -28.45
CA LEU A 101 -4.81 -3.06 -27.17
C LEU A 101 -6.34 -2.84 -27.38
N ASN A 102 -6.76 -2.42 -28.58
CA ASN A 102 -8.17 -2.29 -28.98
C ASN A 102 -8.80 -3.54 -29.62
N THR A 103 -8.09 -4.65 -29.70
CA THR A 103 -8.54 -5.95 -30.26
C THR A 103 -8.39 -7.08 -29.26
N ILE A 104 -8.31 -6.75 -27.95
CA ILE A 104 -8.61 -7.73 -26.92
C ILE A 104 -10.06 -8.18 -27.16
N HIS A 105 -10.23 -9.35 -27.76
CA HIS A 105 -11.55 -9.94 -27.97
C HIS A 105 -12.14 -10.21 -26.59
N ILE A 106 -13.09 -9.37 -26.19
CA ILE A 106 -13.95 -9.64 -25.05
C ILE A 106 -14.85 -10.78 -25.49
N HIS A 107 -14.45 -12.02 -25.20
CA HIS A 107 -15.35 -13.16 -25.33
C HIS A 107 -16.54 -12.92 -24.39
N HIS A 108 -17.75 -13.26 -24.85
CA HIS A 108 -18.99 -13.10 -24.07
C HIS A 108 -19.03 -13.95 -22.77
N SER A 109 -18.03 -14.80 -22.54
CA SER A 109 -17.69 -15.38 -21.23
C SER A 109 -16.54 -14.58 -20.62
N THR A 110 -16.70 -13.99 -19.44
CA THR A 110 -15.61 -13.37 -18.68
C THR A 110 -14.56 -14.44 -18.33
N PRO A 111 -13.37 -14.44 -18.98
CA PRO A 111 -12.34 -15.45 -18.72
C PRO A 111 -11.75 -15.24 -17.32
N ARG A 112 -11.33 -16.32 -16.64
CA ARG A 112 -10.72 -16.24 -15.31
C ARG A 112 -9.34 -15.61 -15.40
N VAL A 113 -8.77 -15.24 -14.25
CA VAL A 113 -7.35 -14.86 -14.13
C VAL A 113 -6.59 -16.01 -13.51
N ALA A 114 -5.57 -16.50 -14.21
CA ALA A 114 -4.68 -17.56 -13.76
C ALA A 114 -3.49 -16.95 -12.99
N ILE A 115 -3.13 -17.55 -11.86
CA ILE A 115 -1.89 -17.27 -11.13
C ILE A 115 -0.84 -18.26 -11.64
N ILE A 116 0.16 -17.78 -12.37
CA ILE A 116 1.17 -18.63 -13.01
C ILE A 116 2.31 -18.99 -12.06
N SER A 117 2.73 -18.03 -11.25
CA SER A 117 3.85 -18.17 -10.32
C SER A 117 3.70 -17.19 -9.17
N ALA A 118 4.41 -17.48 -8.08
CA ALA A 118 4.60 -16.54 -6.98
C ALA A 118 6.06 -16.61 -6.52
N SER A 119 6.69 -15.46 -6.34
CA SER A 119 7.95 -15.34 -5.60
C SER A 119 7.67 -14.71 -4.24
N CYS A 120 8.34 -15.17 -3.19
CA CYS A 120 8.23 -14.58 -1.87
C CYS A 120 9.56 -14.57 -1.13
N ARG A 121 9.69 -13.59 -0.22
CA ARG A 121 10.67 -13.55 0.85
C ARG A 121 9.90 -13.34 2.15
N LEU A 122 9.94 -14.34 3.03
CA LEU A 122 9.19 -14.35 4.28
C LEU A 122 10.11 -14.77 5.45
N PRO A 123 9.75 -14.47 6.70
CA PRO A 123 10.56 -14.84 7.85
C PRO A 123 10.81 -16.34 7.98
N GLY A 124 11.94 -16.68 8.61
CA GLY A 124 12.35 -18.06 8.84
C GLY A 124 13.18 -18.67 7.71
N GLY A 125 13.78 -17.82 6.86
CA GLY A 125 14.63 -18.22 5.73
C GLY A 125 13.84 -18.63 4.48
N VAL A 126 12.60 -18.17 4.33
CA VAL A 126 11.73 -18.56 3.21
C VAL A 126 12.07 -17.73 1.97
N GLU A 127 12.55 -18.40 0.92
CA GLU A 127 12.78 -17.80 -0.40
C GLU A 127 11.85 -18.34 -1.49
N THR A 128 11.18 -19.46 -1.22
CA THR A 128 10.26 -20.12 -2.16
C THR A 128 8.97 -20.57 -1.49
N LEU A 129 7.94 -20.86 -2.30
CA LEU A 129 6.71 -21.47 -1.79
C LEU A 129 6.96 -22.87 -1.20
N CYS A 130 7.97 -23.60 -1.71
CA CYS A 130 8.33 -24.89 -1.13
C CYS A 130 8.88 -24.73 0.29
N ASP A 131 9.81 -23.79 0.53
CA ASP A 131 10.35 -23.50 1.86
C ASP A 131 9.22 -23.13 2.85
N LEU A 132 8.30 -22.26 2.39
CA LEU A 132 7.13 -21.89 3.19
C LEU A 132 6.32 -23.12 3.61
N TRP A 133 6.12 -24.07 2.69
CA TRP A 133 5.36 -25.29 2.96
C TRP A 133 6.10 -26.26 3.88
N THR A 134 7.32 -26.64 3.51
CA THR A 134 8.06 -27.74 4.16
C THR A 134 8.68 -27.33 5.48
N ASP A 135 9.14 -26.10 5.60
CA ASP A 135 9.99 -25.67 6.71
C ASP A 135 9.21 -24.85 7.74
N ILE A 136 8.12 -24.21 7.31
CA ILE A 136 7.28 -23.37 8.17
C ILE A 136 5.90 -23.99 8.44
N LEU A 137 5.07 -24.16 7.41
CA LEU A 137 3.65 -24.47 7.58
C LEU A 137 3.36 -25.88 8.07
N ILE A 138 3.91 -26.90 7.40
CA ILE A 138 3.70 -28.31 7.78
C ILE A 138 4.23 -28.65 9.18
N PRO A 139 5.47 -28.29 9.56
CA PRO A 139 5.97 -28.56 10.90
C PRO A 139 5.32 -27.66 11.96
N GLY A 140 4.60 -26.60 11.57
CA GLY A 140 4.04 -25.62 12.50
C GLY A 140 5.12 -24.80 13.18
N ARG A 141 6.14 -24.36 12.42
CA ARG A 141 7.24 -23.55 12.96
C ARG A 141 6.78 -22.11 13.21
N ASP A 142 7.28 -21.57 14.31
CA ASP A 142 7.20 -20.15 14.66
C ASP A 142 8.46 -19.44 14.13
N ALA A 143 8.28 -18.50 13.21
CA ALA A 143 9.36 -17.76 12.54
C ALA A 143 9.68 -16.42 13.21
N ILE A 144 9.09 -16.13 14.37
CA ILE A 144 9.37 -14.91 15.12
C ILE A 144 10.71 -15.05 15.87
N THR A 145 11.57 -14.05 15.69
CA THR A 145 12.93 -13.99 16.22
C THR A 145 13.17 -12.65 16.92
N PRO A 146 14.24 -12.52 17.73
CA PRO A 146 14.66 -11.22 18.25
C PRO A 146 14.95 -10.21 17.12
N ILE A 147 14.70 -8.93 17.37
CA ILE A 147 15.07 -7.85 16.43
C ILE A 147 16.56 -7.95 16.10
N PRO A 148 16.95 -8.12 14.82
CA PRO A 148 18.35 -8.23 14.45
C PRO A 148 19.11 -6.94 14.76
N ALA A 149 20.34 -7.07 15.27
CA ALA A 149 21.24 -5.93 15.48
C ALA A 149 21.58 -5.19 14.17
N SER A 150 21.42 -5.86 13.01
CA SER A 150 21.52 -5.24 11.69
C SER A 150 20.37 -4.29 11.36
N ARG A 151 19.28 -4.30 12.14
CA ARG A 151 18.21 -3.28 12.08
C ARG A 151 18.50 -2.19 13.12
N TRP A 152 18.49 -2.56 14.40
CA TRP A 152 18.89 -1.73 15.52
C TRP A 152 19.07 -2.54 16.81
N ASP A 153 19.72 -1.94 17.82
CA ASP A 153 19.79 -2.52 19.17
C ASP A 153 18.48 -2.26 19.93
N ALA A 154 17.67 -3.30 20.06
CA ALA A 154 16.37 -3.24 20.73
C ALA A 154 16.48 -3.03 22.26
N ASP A 155 17.60 -3.38 22.89
CA ASP A 155 17.75 -3.25 24.35
C ASP A 155 17.86 -1.78 24.78
N LEU A 156 18.33 -0.90 23.90
CA LEU A 156 18.40 0.54 24.14
C LEU A 156 17.03 1.21 24.28
N LEU A 157 15.99 0.61 23.71
CA LEU A 157 14.62 1.12 23.73
C LEU A 157 13.70 0.31 24.63
N TYR A 158 14.18 -0.79 25.23
CA TYR A 158 13.31 -1.74 25.90
C TYR A 158 12.84 -1.26 27.28
N SER A 159 11.52 -1.23 27.47
CA SER A 159 10.87 -1.04 28.77
C SER A 159 9.72 -2.05 28.91
N PRO A 160 9.77 -3.00 29.88
CA PRO A 160 8.70 -3.98 30.05
C PRO A 160 7.36 -3.36 30.47
N GLU A 161 7.39 -2.20 31.14
CA GLU A 161 6.20 -1.43 31.51
C GLU A 161 5.64 -0.60 30.34
N GLY A 162 6.41 -0.49 29.25
CA GLY A 162 6.18 0.49 28.19
C GLY A 162 6.52 1.91 28.63
N GLY A 163 6.08 2.90 27.85
CA GLY A 163 6.33 4.31 28.07
C GLY A 163 6.71 5.05 26.78
N GLU A 164 6.62 6.38 26.83
CA GLU A 164 6.94 7.24 25.69
C GLU A 164 8.36 6.96 25.17
N GLY A 165 8.49 6.73 23.86
CA GLY A 165 9.77 6.45 23.22
C GLY A 165 10.32 5.03 23.42
N THR A 166 9.60 4.13 24.09
CA THR A 166 10.10 2.78 24.42
C THR A 166 9.34 1.67 23.68
N ILE A 167 9.95 0.47 23.63
CA ILE A 167 9.31 -0.76 23.15
C ILE A 167 9.19 -1.77 24.31
N TYR A 168 8.05 -2.45 24.42
CA TYR A 168 7.88 -3.55 25.40
C TYR A 168 8.06 -4.94 24.76
N VAL A 169 8.34 -4.99 23.46
CA VAL A 169 8.56 -6.23 22.69
C VAL A 169 9.85 -6.10 21.89
N ARG A 170 10.67 -7.15 21.91
CA ARG A 170 12.00 -7.21 21.27
C ARG A 170 12.07 -8.25 20.15
N GLU A 171 10.93 -8.72 19.68
CA GLU A 171 10.81 -9.79 18.70
C GLU A 171 9.98 -9.33 17.49
N GLY A 172 10.13 -10.02 16.37
CA GLY A 172 9.40 -9.79 15.13
C GLY A 172 9.72 -10.87 14.09
N GLY A 173 8.99 -10.87 12.98
CA GLY A 173 9.37 -11.68 11.82
C GLY A 173 10.28 -10.88 10.90
N PHE A 174 11.48 -11.37 10.60
CA PHE A 174 12.47 -10.67 9.79
C PHE A 174 12.89 -11.51 8.59
N ILE A 175 13.08 -10.84 7.45
CA ILE A 175 13.73 -11.39 6.27
C ILE A 175 15.25 -11.34 6.49
N ASP A 176 15.88 -12.48 6.26
CA ASP A 176 17.34 -12.62 6.30
C ASP A 176 17.97 -11.85 5.13
N ASP A 177 19.14 -11.26 5.37
CA ASP A 177 19.91 -10.56 4.33
C ASP A 177 19.14 -9.48 3.53
N ALA A 178 18.22 -8.76 4.19
CA ALA A 178 17.44 -7.69 3.58
C ALA A 178 18.31 -6.51 3.04
N ASP A 179 19.59 -6.44 3.43
CA ASP A 179 20.61 -5.53 2.92
C ASP A 179 21.32 -6.02 1.65
N ALA A 180 21.11 -7.28 1.26
CA ALA A 180 21.75 -7.89 0.10
C ALA A 180 20.94 -7.68 -1.19
N PHE A 181 21.63 -7.31 -2.28
CA PHE A 181 21.00 -7.08 -3.58
C PHE A 181 21.99 -7.28 -4.74
N ASP A 182 21.56 -7.95 -5.81
CA ASP A 182 22.33 -8.06 -7.05
C ASP A 182 22.12 -6.83 -7.95
N ASN A 183 22.70 -5.70 -7.55
CA ASN A 183 22.55 -4.45 -8.27
C ASN A 183 23.14 -4.48 -9.69
N ARG A 184 24.19 -5.28 -9.91
CA ARG A 184 24.86 -5.39 -11.21
C ARG A 184 23.98 -6.08 -12.25
N PHE A 185 23.23 -7.11 -11.85
CA PHE A 185 22.25 -7.75 -12.73
C PHE A 185 21.22 -6.75 -13.27
N PHE A 186 20.75 -5.83 -12.42
CA PHE A 186 19.77 -4.80 -12.80
C PHE A 186 20.42 -3.54 -13.41
N GLU A 187 21.74 -3.55 -13.66
CA GLU A 187 22.50 -2.40 -14.16
C GLU A 187 22.40 -1.15 -13.28
N ILE A 188 22.23 -1.34 -11.96
CA ILE A 188 22.14 -0.26 -10.98
C ILE A 188 23.52 -0.03 -10.36
N PRO A 189 24.11 1.19 -10.47
CA PRO A 189 25.41 1.49 -9.86
C PRO A 189 25.42 1.34 -8.34
N ASP A 190 26.56 0.95 -7.76
CA ASP A 190 26.70 0.72 -6.30
C ASP A 190 26.25 1.93 -5.45
N HIS A 191 26.53 3.15 -5.93
CA HIS A 191 26.14 4.37 -5.22
C HIS A 191 24.62 4.60 -5.22
N GLU A 192 23.92 4.24 -6.30
CA GLU A 192 22.46 4.30 -6.35
C GLU A 192 21.84 3.20 -5.47
N ALA A 193 22.34 1.96 -5.61
CA ALA A 193 21.87 0.82 -4.81
C ALA A 193 22.00 1.04 -3.30
N SER A 194 23.03 1.79 -2.87
CA SER A 194 23.24 2.16 -1.46
C SER A 194 22.17 3.13 -0.91
N GLN A 195 21.50 3.89 -1.78
CA GLN A 195 20.47 4.87 -1.41
C GLN A 195 19.04 4.34 -1.61
N MET A 196 18.88 3.29 -2.42
CA MET A 196 17.59 2.66 -2.68
C MET A 196 16.98 2.08 -1.40
N ASP A 197 15.67 2.32 -1.22
CA ASP A 197 14.87 1.60 -0.23
C ASP A 197 15.09 0.06 -0.41
N PRO A 198 15.49 -0.67 0.66
CA PRO A 198 15.63 -2.13 0.59
C PRO A 198 14.37 -2.85 0.06
N GLN A 199 13.18 -2.27 0.24
CA GLN A 199 11.94 -2.79 -0.34
C GLN A 199 11.98 -2.81 -1.87
N GLN A 200 12.51 -1.77 -2.51
CA GLN A 200 12.65 -1.71 -3.97
C GLN A 200 13.62 -2.80 -4.48
N ARG A 201 14.70 -3.04 -3.74
CA ARG A 201 15.72 -4.05 -4.08
C ARG A 201 15.13 -5.46 -4.06
N LEU A 202 14.47 -5.83 -2.96
CA LEU A 202 13.83 -7.14 -2.83
C LEU A 202 12.68 -7.34 -3.82
N LEU A 203 11.90 -6.28 -4.10
CA LEU A 203 10.83 -6.33 -5.09
C LEU A 203 11.34 -6.57 -6.51
N LEU A 204 12.49 -6.01 -6.89
CA LEU A 204 13.09 -6.25 -8.20
C LEU A 204 13.47 -7.72 -8.40
N GLU A 205 14.13 -8.34 -7.42
CA GLU A 205 14.46 -9.77 -7.44
C GLU A 205 13.19 -10.64 -7.49
N ALA A 206 12.22 -10.37 -6.60
CA ALA A 206 10.99 -11.14 -6.53
C ALA A 206 10.13 -11.01 -7.79
N ALA A 207 10.03 -9.81 -8.35
CA ALA A 207 9.30 -9.57 -9.60
C ALA A 207 9.97 -10.25 -10.79
N PHE A 208 11.30 -10.33 -10.82
CA PHE A 208 12.02 -11.03 -11.88
C PHE A 208 11.73 -12.54 -11.82
N GLU A 209 11.85 -13.12 -10.63
CA GLU A 209 11.52 -14.53 -10.38
C GLU A 209 10.07 -14.87 -10.75
N ALA A 210 9.11 -14.04 -10.30
CA ALA A 210 7.71 -14.23 -10.63
C ALA A 210 7.45 -14.09 -12.14
N ARG A 211 8.13 -13.18 -12.83
CA ARG A 211 7.93 -12.97 -14.28
C ARG A 211 8.56 -14.07 -15.14
N ALA A 212 9.59 -14.77 -14.68
CA ALA A 212 10.36 -15.70 -15.51
C ALA A 212 9.51 -16.72 -16.32
N PRO A 213 8.40 -17.27 -15.80
CA PRO A 213 7.51 -18.15 -16.57
C PRO A 213 6.71 -17.48 -17.71
N LEU A 214 6.64 -16.15 -17.78
CA LEU A 214 5.91 -15.39 -18.81
C LEU A 214 6.75 -15.08 -20.06
N MET A 215 7.86 -15.79 -20.25
CA MET A 215 8.86 -15.48 -21.29
C MET A 215 8.93 -16.59 -22.35
N LYS A 216 7.81 -17.27 -22.63
CA LYS A 216 7.76 -18.40 -23.56
C LYS A 216 8.39 -18.05 -24.91
N GLY A 217 9.37 -18.84 -25.33
CA GLY A 217 10.04 -18.66 -26.62
C GLY A 217 10.75 -17.32 -26.80
N GLY A 218 11.08 -16.62 -25.70
CA GLY A 218 11.67 -15.28 -25.73
C GLY A 218 10.67 -14.15 -25.97
N ILE A 219 9.37 -14.46 -26.11
CA ILE A 219 8.31 -13.46 -26.24
C ILE A 219 7.96 -12.95 -24.86
N SER A 220 8.05 -11.62 -24.67
CA SER A 220 7.61 -10.96 -23.45
C SER A 220 6.41 -10.06 -23.72
N PRO A 221 5.30 -10.17 -22.96
CA PRO A 221 4.14 -9.30 -23.10
C PRO A 221 4.39 -7.90 -22.51
N THR A 222 5.42 -7.18 -22.95
CA THR A 222 5.87 -5.90 -22.39
C THR A 222 4.75 -4.86 -22.33
N VAL A 223 4.05 -4.66 -23.45
CA VAL A 223 2.96 -3.67 -23.59
C VAL A 223 1.65 -4.10 -22.93
N GLU A 224 1.53 -5.38 -22.57
CA GLU A 224 0.31 -5.97 -22.02
C GLU A 224 0.44 -6.35 -20.54
N THR A 225 1.58 -6.04 -19.91
CA THR A 225 1.88 -6.36 -18.51
C THR A 225 1.85 -5.10 -17.65
N GLY A 226 0.92 -5.05 -16.69
CA GLY A 226 0.90 -4.04 -15.63
C GLY A 226 1.68 -4.47 -14.38
N VAL A 227 1.94 -3.52 -13.48
CA VAL A 227 2.60 -3.72 -12.18
C VAL A 227 1.79 -3.03 -11.08
N PHE A 228 1.40 -3.79 -10.06
CA PHE A 228 0.57 -3.33 -8.94
C PHE A 228 1.21 -3.75 -7.63
N ILE A 229 1.75 -2.80 -6.86
CA ILE A 229 2.47 -3.09 -5.62
C ILE A 229 1.72 -2.52 -4.41
N GLY A 230 1.37 -3.38 -3.47
CA GLY A 230 0.85 -2.97 -2.16
C GLY A 230 1.99 -2.63 -1.18
N CYS A 231 1.96 -1.44 -0.59
CA CYS A 231 2.90 -1.06 0.47
C CYS A 231 2.23 -0.07 1.42
N SER A 232 2.46 -0.23 2.72
CA SER A 232 1.88 0.63 3.77
C SER A 232 2.92 1.34 4.64
N CYS A 233 4.22 1.12 4.40
CA CYS A 233 5.28 1.66 5.25
C CYS A 233 6.23 2.58 4.48
N ALA A 234 6.59 3.68 5.14
CA ALA A 234 7.51 4.71 4.64
C ALA A 234 8.76 4.82 5.52
N ASP A 235 9.18 3.73 6.18
CA ASP A 235 10.28 3.75 7.14
C ASP A 235 11.57 4.35 6.53
N TRP A 236 11.85 4.05 5.25
CA TRP A 236 13.01 4.61 4.55
C TRP A 236 12.96 6.14 4.46
N LEU A 237 11.79 6.71 4.18
CA LEU A 237 11.58 8.17 4.22
C LEU A 237 11.80 8.72 5.63
N LEU A 238 11.33 8.04 6.68
CA LEU A 238 11.52 8.45 8.08
C LEU A 238 13.00 8.45 8.49
N VAL A 239 13.76 7.44 8.07
CA VAL A 239 15.22 7.38 8.31
C VAL A 239 15.91 8.58 7.67
N HIS A 240 15.64 8.83 6.39
CA HIS A 240 16.28 9.92 5.65
C HIS A 240 15.85 11.31 6.14
N ALA A 241 14.61 11.47 6.61
CA ALA A 241 14.12 12.73 7.19
C ALA A 241 14.89 13.14 8.46
N LYS A 242 15.53 12.19 9.16
CA LYS A 242 16.27 12.44 10.40
C LYS A 242 17.77 12.67 10.23
N LEU A 243 18.29 12.51 9.01
CA LEU A 243 19.73 12.70 8.75
C LEU A 243 20.12 14.19 8.89
N THR A 244 21.16 14.46 9.68
CA THR A 244 21.66 15.83 9.94
C THR A 244 22.47 16.39 8.79
N THR A 245 23.05 15.53 7.95
CA THR A 245 23.78 15.88 6.73
C THR A 245 23.14 15.21 5.53
N ARG A 246 22.68 16.01 4.57
CA ARG A 246 22.16 15.53 3.28
C ARG A 246 23.34 15.31 2.30
N GLY A 247 24.19 14.32 2.58
CA GLY A 247 25.41 14.08 1.78
C GLY A 247 25.12 13.19 0.56
N GLY A 248 25.05 13.75 -0.65
CA GLY A 248 25.01 12.98 -1.91
C GLY A 248 24.23 13.67 -3.04
N PRO A 249 24.58 13.43 -4.32
CA PRO A 249 23.84 13.98 -5.46
C PRO A 249 22.40 13.40 -5.57
N SER A 250 21.42 14.30 -5.50
CA SER A 250 20.05 14.38 -6.07
C SER A 250 19.17 13.15 -6.40
N CYS A 251 19.52 11.89 -6.15
CA CYS A 251 18.57 10.76 -6.32
C CYS A 251 17.53 10.64 -5.18
N PHE A 252 17.64 11.51 -4.16
CA PHE A 252 16.79 11.58 -2.96
C PHE A 252 15.27 11.54 -3.22
N ILE A 253 14.81 12.05 -4.36
CA ILE A 253 13.37 12.02 -4.69
C ILE A 253 12.95 10.65 -5.22
N VAL A 254 13.75 10.04 -6.10
CA VAL A 254 13.41 8.76 -6.72
C VAL A 254 13.52 7.63 -5.69
N ASP A 255 14.54 7.65 -4.84
CA ASP A 255 14.77 6.53 -3.93
C ASP A 255 13.81 6.49 -2.72
N LEU A 256 13.18 7.61 -2.37
CA LEU A 256 12.24 7.70 -1.24
C LEU A 256 10.76 7.59 -1.63
N GLN A 257 10.44 7.67 -2.93
CA GLN A 257 9.06 7.71 -3.39
C GLN A 257 8.42 6.32 -3.45
N HIS A 258 7.28 6.13 -2.78
CA HIS A 258 6.49 4.91 -2.87
C HIS A 258 6.11 4.52 -4.30
N ALA A 259 5.91 5.50 -5.19
CA ALA A 259 5.63 5.25 -6.60
C ALA A 259 6.75 4.45 -7.30
N MET A 260 7.99 4.54 -6.81
CA MET A 260 9.13 3.82 -7.38
C MET A 260 9.13 2.32 -7.07
N LEU A 261 8.36 1.86 -6.08
CA LEU A 261 8.19 0.43 -5.82
C LEU A 261 7.63 -0.30 -7.05
N ALA A 262 6.61 0.26 -7.72
CA ALA A 262 6.08 -0.28 -8.97
C ALA A 262 6.86 0.20 -10.20
N ASN A 263 7.17 1.50 -10.27
CA ASN A 263 7.76 2.09 -11.49
C ASN A 263 9.17 1.57 -11.79
N ARG A 264 9.97 1.26 -10.75
CA ARG A 264 11.32 0.72 -10.96
C ARG A 264 11.27 -0.70 -11.54
N ILE A 265 10.29 -1.53 -11.15
CA ILE A 265 10.04 -2.83 -11.77
C ILE A 265 9.71 -2.64 -13.25
N SER A 266 8.73 -1.79 -13.55
CA SER A 266 8.32 -1.50 -14.94
C SER A 266 9.50 -0.99 -15.78
N TYR A 267 10.33 -0.10 -15.23
CA TYR A 267 11.51 0.42 -15.89
C TYR A 267 12.59 -0.65 -16.14
N CYS A 268 12.99 -1.41 -15.11
CA CYS A 268 14.03 -2.42 -15.23
C CYS A 268 13.62 -3.61 -16.11
N MET A 269 12.32 -3.90 -16.20
CA MET A 269 11.78 -5.04 -16.95
C MET A 269 11.17 -4.67 -18.31
N ASN A 270 11.20 -3.38 -18.66
CA ASN A 270 10.59 -2.81 -19.86
C ASN A 270 9.09 -3.18 -19.99
N LEU A 271 8.31 -2.87 -18.96
CA LEU A 271 6.85 -3.10 -18.94
C LEU A 271 6.13 -1.77 -19.16
N GLU A 272 5.19 -1.73 -20.11
CA GLU A 272 4.51 -0.50 -20.53
C GLU A 272 3.03 -0.47 -20.10
N GLY A 273 2.56 -1.48 -19.37
CA GLY A 273 1.23 -1.47 -18.77
C GLY A 273 1.09 -0.51 -17.58
N ALA A 274 -0.09 -0.49 -16.96
CA ALA A 274 -0.34 0.35 -15.79
C ALA A 274 0.63 0.00 -14.66
N SER A 275 1.27 1.01 -14.05
CA SER A 275 2.25 0.84 -12.98
C SER A 275 1.81 1.68 -11.77
N MET A 276 1.46 1.03 -10.66
CA MET A 276 0.94 1.73 -9.49
C MET A 276 1.34 1.08 -8.16
N THR A 277 1.63 1.94 -7.19
CA THR A 277 1.76 1.56 -5.77
C THR A 277 0.47 1.93 -5.05
N ILE A 278 -0.06 1.00 -4.24
CA ILE A 278 -1.34 1.14 -3.54
C ILE A 278 -1.12 1.02 -2.03
N ASP A 279 -1.63 2.00 -1.28
CA ASP A 279 -1.63 1.99 0.19
C ASP A 279 -3.08 1.97 0.70
N THR A 280 -3.42 0.88 1.38
CA THR A 280 -4.68 0.70 2.11
C THR A 280 -4.38 0.10 3.49
N ALA A 281 -3.24 0.49 4.08
CA ALA A 281 -2.69 -0.09 5.30
C ALA A 281 -2.48 -1.61 5.16
N THR A 282 -2.87 -2.39 6.17
CA THR A 282 -2.68 -3.86 6.27
C THR A 282 -3.34 -4.68 5.16
N SER A 283 -4.23 -4.09 4.35
CA SER A 283 -4.84 -4.74 3.19
C SER A 283 -4.18 -4.41 1.85
N SER A 284 -3.14 -3.57 1.81
CA SER A 284 -2.59 -3.04 0.54
C SER A 284 -2.17 -4.11 -0.46
N GLY A 285 -1.53 -5.20 -0.04
CA GLY A 285 -1.19 -6.31 -0.94
C GLY A 285 -2.41 -7.04 -1.51
N MET A 286 -3.48 -7.18 -0.71
CA MET A 286 -4.74 -7.76 -1.20
C MET A 286 -5.43 -6.83 -2.20
N VAL A 287 -5.50 -5.52 -1.89
CA VAL A 287 -6.13 -4.54 -2.78
C VAL A 287 -5.35 -4.38 -4.08
N ALA A 288 -4.00 -4.39 -4.03
CA ALA A 288 -3.16 -4.38 -5.22
C ALA A 288 -3.41 -5.61 -6.11
N PHE A 289 -3.52 -6.80 -5.51
CA PHE A 289 -3.90 -8.02 -6.21
C PHE A 289 -5.28 -7.92 -6.88
N CYS A 290 -6.32 -7.51 -6.13
CA CYS A 290 -7.67 -7.34 -6.68
C CYS A 290 -7.73 -6.27 -7.78
N THR A 291 -6.92 -5.21 -7.68
CA THR A 291 -6.84 -4.15 -8.69
C THR A 291 -6.21 -4.68 -9.98
N ALA A 292 -5.13 -5.46 -9.88
CA ALA A 292 -4.51 -6.13 -11.02
C ALA A 292 -5.49 -7.08 -11.72
N VAL A 293 -6.20 -7.92 -10.96
CA VAL A 293 -7.24 -8.81 -11.48
C VAL A 293 -8.34 -8.02 -12.19
N SER A 294 -8.82 -6.92 -11.60
CA SER A 294 -9.82 -6.04 -12.23
C SER A 294 -9.36 -5.44 -13.55
N HIS A 295 -8.08 -5.08 -13.65
CA HIS A 295 -7.51 -4.55 -14.89
C HIS A 295 -7.44 -5.61 -16.00
N ILE A 296 -7.13 -6.86 -15.65
CA ILE A 296 -7.17 -8.00 -16.59
C ILE A 296 -8.62 -8.31 -17.01
N GLU A 297 -9.54 -8.42 -16.05
CA GLU A 297 -10.96 -8.71 -16.29
C GLU A 297 -11.65 -7.66 -17.17
N SER A 298 -11.27 -6.38 -17.01
CA SER A 298 -11.77 -5.28 -17.84
C SER A 298 -11.14 -5.21 -19.24
N GLY A 299 -10.22 -6.12 -19.57
CA GLY A 299 -9.53 -6.17 -20.85
C GLY A 299 -8.62 -4.96 -21.09
N ARG A 300 -8.12 -4.32 -20.03
CA ARG A 300 -7.12 -3.23 -20.15
C ARG A 300 -5.70 -3.76 -20.29
N MET A 301 -5.48 -5.00 -19.86
CA MET A 301 -4.21 -5.72 -19.90
C MET A 301 -4.46 -7.22 -19.99
N VAL A 302 -3.43 -7.98 -20.37
CA VAL A 302 -3.49 -9.44 -20.45
C VAL A 302 -2.71 -10.08 -19.32
N CYS A 303 -1.61 -9.44 -18.91
CA CYS A 303 -0.73 -9.88 -17.84
C CYS A 303 -0.62 -8.80 -16.75
N ALA A 304 -0.29 -9.22 -15.53
CA ALA A 304 0.09 -8.29 -14.47
C ALA A 304 1.06 -8.95 -13.49
N LEU A 305 1.99 -8.15 -12.97
CA LEU A 305 2.71 -8.45 -11.74
C LEU A 305 1.96 -7.80 -10.57
N ALA A 306 1.37 -8.61 -9.70
CA ALA A 306 0.70 -8.14 -8.49
C ALA A 306 1.56 -8.50 -7.29
N GLY A 307 2.05 -7.52 -6.55
CA GLY A 307 2.95 -7.77 -5.43
C GLY A 307 2.69 -6.89 -4.23
N SER A 308 3.50 -7.08 -3.21
CA SER A 308 3.50 -6.28 -1.99
C SER A 308 4.82 -6.40 -1.25
N SER A 309 5.19 -5.35 -0.53
CA SER A 309 6.38 -5.31 0.31
C SER A 309 6.08 -4.70 1.68
N GLN A 310 6.73 -5.24 2.70
CA GLN A 310 6.80 -4.69 4.04
C GLN A 310 8.17 -5.01 4.64
N LEU A 311 8.91 -3.99 5.07
CA LEU A 311 10.14 -4.15 5.85
C LEU A 311 10.07 -3.37 7.17
N ILE A 312 10.82 -3.82 8.16
CA ILE A 312 10.96 -3.17 9.46
C ILE A 312 12.36 -2.58 9.50
N ILE A 313 12.48 -1.32 9.04
CA ILE A 313 13.78 -0.68 8.82
C ILE A 313 14.24 0.06 10.07
N ALA A 314 13.31 0.72 10.78
CA ALA A 314 13.61 1.63 11.88
C ALA A 314 12.63 1.47 13.06
N PRO A 315 12.99 1.87 14.30
CA PRO A 315 12.22 1.56 15.50
C PRO A 315 10.93 2.38 15.67
N GLU A 316 10.76 3.49 14.96
CA GLU A 316 9.73 4.51 15.22
C GLU A 316 8.31 3.94 15.15
N VAL A 317 8.02 3.17 14.11
CA VAL A 317 6.72 2.55 13.92
C VAL A 317 6.46 1.51 15.01
N THR A 318 7.49 0.75 15.41
CA THR A 318 7.39 -0.21 16.52
C THR A 318 7.12 0.50 17.86
N VAL A 319 7.81 1.60 18.14
CA VAL A 319 7.55 2.46 19.33
C VAL A 319 6.12 3.00 19.30
N ALA A 320 5.66 3.51 18.16
CA ALA A 320 4.29 4.02 18.02
C ALA A 320 3.24 2.93 18.28
N LEU A 321 3.43 1.73 17.74
CA LEU A 321 2.52 0.59 17.96
C LEU A 321 2.55 0.08 19.41
N CYS A 322 3.70 0.14 20.09
CA CYS A 322 3.79 -0.11 21.53
C CYS A 322 3.02 0.95 22.32
N ASN A 323 3.15 2.24 22.00
CA ASN A 323 2.41 3.30 22.67
C ASN A 323 0.89 3.17 22.50
N LEU A 324 0.44 2.65 21.35
CA LEU A 324 -0.96 2.34 21.09
C LEU A 324 -1.44 1.01 21.72
N GLY A 325 -0.53 0.22 22.31
CA GLY A 325 -0.85 -1.08 22.90
C GLY A 325 -1.31 -2.13 21.88
N MET A 326 -0.95 -1.97 20.60
CA MET A 326 -1.42 -2.85 19.51
C MET A 326 -0.61 -4.14 19.39
N LEU A 327 0.63 -4.15 19.91
CA LEU A 327 1.50 -5.32 19.84
C LEU A 327 1.25 -6.30 21.00
N SER A 328 1.26 -7.60 20.72
CA SER A 328 1.20 -8.65 21.75
C SER A 328 2.37 -8.49 22.71
N ARG A 329 2.08 -8.47 24.02
CA ARG A 329 3.15 -8.44 25.05
C ARG A 329 3.96 -9.74 25.09
N LYS A 330 3.40 -10.81 24.52
CA LYS A 330 4.07 -12.10 24.36
C LYS A 330 4.70 -12.27 22.98
N GLY A 331 4.69 -11.23 22.15
CA GLY A 331 5.38 -11.19 20.86
C GLY A 331 4.86 -12.20 19.84
N ARG A 332 3.62 -12.69 19.92
CA ARG A 332 3.06 -13.66 18.98
C ARG A 332 1.62 -13.34 18.63
N CYS A 333 1.27 -13.47 17.35
CA CYS A 333 -0.14 -13.49 16.94
C CYS A 333 -0.77 -14.82 17.39
N ARG A 334 -1.96 -14.76 18.01
CA ARG A 334 -2.71 -15.96 18.45
C ARG A 334 -4.12 -15.97 17.87
N PRO A 335 -4.27 -16.13 16.55
CA PRO A 335 -5.55 -15.93 15.88
C PRO A 335 -6.68 -16.75 16.52
N PHE A 336 -7.75 -16.07 16.91
CA PHE A 336 -8.99 -16.61 17.48
C PHE A 336 -8.87 -17.24 18.88
N ASP A 337 -7.68 -17.23 19.49
CA ASP A 337 -7.44 -17.84 20.79
C ASP A 337 -7.91 -16.94 21.94
N GLU A 338 -8.34 -17.52 23.06
CA GLU A 338 -8.65 -16.81 24.30
C GLU A 338 -7.49 -15.92 24.78
N ALA A 339 -6.25 -16.32 24.54
CA ALA A 339 -5.06 -15.57 24.93
C ALA A 339 -4.63 -14.50 23.89
N SER A 340 -5.46 -14.19 22.90
CA SER A 340 -5.26 -13.07 21.97
C SER A 340 -5.04 -11.76 22.74
N ASP A 341 -3.98 -11.03 22.43
CA ASP A 341 -3.61 -9.78 23.12
C ASP A 341 -2.99 -8.73 22.19
N GLY A 342 -3.01 -8.94 20.87
CA GLY A 342 -2.37 -8.10 19.87
C GLY A 342 -1.65 -8.92 18.81
N PHE A 343 -1.06 -8.23 17.83
CA PHE A 343 -0.24 -8.87 16.80
C PHE A 343 1.25 -8.67 17.07
N ILE A 344 2.11 -9.32 16.30
CA ILE A 344 3.55 -9.00 16.25
C ILE A 344 3.91 -8.59 14.83
N ARG A 345 4.74 -7.55 14.68
CA ARG A 345 5.16 -7.05 13.36
C ARG A 345 6.00 -8.11 12.64
N SER A 346 5.93 -8.09 11.33
CA SER A 346 6.71 -8.95 10.47
C SER A 346 7.02 -8.31 9.13
N GLU A 347 8.10 -8.74 8.51
CA GLU A 347 8.51 -8.40 7.16
C GLU A 347 7.89 -9.37 6.14
N GLY A 348 7.79 -8.95 4.89
CA GLY A 348 7.33 -9.82 3.81
C GLY A 348 7.41 -9.15 2.44
N VAL A 349 7.90 -9.87 1.45
CA VAL A 349 7.83 -9.48 0.03
C VAL A 349 7.19 -10.62 -0.74
N VAL A 350 6.18 -10.31 -1.56
CA VAL A 350 5.47 -11.30 -2.38
C VAL A 350 5.15 -10.69 -3.73
N VAL A 351 5.38 -11.41 -4.82
CA VAL A 351 4.98 -11.02 -6.18
C VAL A 351 4.36 -12.20 -6.91
N PHE A 352 3.18 -11.99 -7.49
CA PHE A 352 2.44 -12.94 -8.30
C PHE A 352 2.48 -12.54 -9.76
N SER A 353 2.59 -13.55 -10.62
CA SER A 353 2.41 -13.40 -12.06
C SER A 353 1.00 -13.81 -12.46
N LEU A 354 0.24 -12.87 -13.00
CA LEU A 354 -1.16 -13.03 -13.37
C LEU A 354 -1.30 -12.99 -14.88
N VAL A 355 -2.07 -13.92 -15.43
CA VAL A 355 -2.38 -13.98 -16.87
C VAL A 355 -3.85 -14.26 -17.04
N ARG A 356 -4.49 -13.59 -18.01
CA ARG A 356 -5.84 -13.96 -18.43
C ARG A 356 -5.85 -15.41 -18.92
N GLU A 357 -6.79 -16.22 -18.42
CA GLU A 357 -6.78 -17.67 -18.60
C GLU A 357 -6.63 -18.12 -20.07
N ASP A 358 -7.33 -17.46 -20.99
CA ASP A 358 -7.33 -17.77 -22.42
C ASP A 358 -6.01 -17.41 -23.14
N TYR A 359 -5.12 -16.63 -22.50
CA TYR A 359 -3.79 -16.24 -23.02
C TYR A 359 -2.64 -17.00 -22.36
N VAL A 360 -2.92 -17.90 -21.41
CA VAL A 360 -1.86 -18.66 -20.71
C VAL A 360 -1.00 -19.42 -21.71
N ALA A 361 -1.60 -20.08 -22.70
CA ALA A 361 -0.86 -20.84 -23.70
C ALA A 361 -0.01 -19.96 -24.65
N ASP A 362 -0.27 -18.66 -24.72
CA ASP A 362 0.48 -17.72 -25.58
C ASP A 362 1.79 -17.30 -24.91
N TYR A 363 1.75 -17.03 -23.60
CA TYR A 363 2.89 -16.46 -22.85
C TYR A 363 3.61 -17.45 -21.94
N VAL A 364 3.01 -18.60 -21.65
CA VAL A 364 3.56 -19.61 -20.74
C VAL A 364 3.82 -20.92 -21.48
N ASP A 365 4.98 -21.52 -21.23
CA ASP A 365 5.25 -22.89 -21.67
C ASP A 365 4.48 -23.87 -20.78
N THR A 366 3.26 -24.19 -21.19
CA THR A 366 2.36 -25.10 -20.47
C THR A 366 2.82 -26.56 -20.45
N SER A 367 3.94 -26.89 -21.11
CA SER A 367 4.60 -28.19 -20.93
C SER A 367 5.50 -28.24 -19.70
N LEU A 368 5.83 -27.08 -19.10
CA LEU A 368 6.77 -26.93 -17.99
C LEU A 368 6.17 -26.23 -16.78
N VAL A 369 5.18 -25.36 -16.99
CA VAL A 369 4.56 -24.54 -15.96
C VAL A 369 3.05 -24.66 -16.07
N SER A 370 2.40 -24.96 -14.95
CA SER A 370 0.94 -24.98 -14.85
C SER A 370 0.44 -23.85 -13.96
N PRO A 371 -0.74 -23.25 -14.22
CA PRO A 371 -1.35 -22.33 -13.27
C PRO A 371 -1.43 -22.92 -11.86
N LEU A 372 -0.93 -22.17 -10.87
CA LEU A 372 -0.96 -22.55 -9.46
C LEU A 372 -2.37 -22.47 -8.87
N ALA A 373 -3.18 -21.53 -9.35
CA ALA A 373 -4.58 -21.33 -8.96
C ALA A 373 -5.27 -20.39 -9.96
N TYR A 374 -6.60 -20.32 -9.88
CA TYR A 374 -7.43 -19.41 -10.66
C TYR A 374 -8.23 -18.48 -9.74
N VAL A 375 -8.30 -17.20 -10.07
CA VAL A 375 -9.15 -16.23 -9.38
C VAL A 375 -10.58 -16.37 -9.89
N ARG A 376 -11.50 -16.77 -9.02
CA ARG A 376 -12.93 -16.93 -9.34
C ARG A 376 -13.70 -15.64 -9.11
N GLY A 377 -13.42 -14.95 -8.02
CA GLY A 377 -14.07 -13.70 -7.66
C GLY A 377 -13.28 -12.94 -6.61
N HIS A 378 -13.49 -11.64 -6.54
CA HIS A 378 -12.86 -10.76 -5.58
C HIS A 378 -13.75 -9.57 -5.27
N ALA A 379 -13.54 -8.93 -4.13
CA ALA A 379 -14.20 -7.69 -3.77
C ALA A 379 -13.28 -6.82 -2.89
N VAL A 380 -13.49 -5.52 -2.99
CA VAL A 380 -12.89 -4.51 -2.12
C VAL A 380 -14.00 -3.57 -1.65
N VAL A 381 -14.14 -3.36 -0.35
CA VAL A 381 -15.16 -2.48 0.23
C VAL A 381 -14.56 -1.63 1.36
N HIS A 382 -15.23 -0.56 1.73
CA HIS A 382 -14.90 0.21 2.93
C HIS A 382 -15.84 -0.11 4.09
N SER A 383 -15.33 -0.05 5.32
CA SER A 383 -16.10 -0.17 6.56
C SER A 383 -17.17 0.92 6.71
N GLY A 384 -17.00 2.04 6.00
CA GLY A 384 -17.81 3.24 6.18
C GLY A 384 -17.58 3.83 7.57
N ARG A 385 -18.64 4.29 8.21
CA ARG A 385 -18.60 4.80 9.58
C ARG A 385 -18.58 3.62 10.56
N ALA A 386 -17.53 3.53 11.40
CA ALA A 386 -17.29 2.48 12.39
C ALA A 386 -16.83 3.08 13.74
N PHE A 387 -16.82 2.31 14.84
CA PHE A 387 -16.57 2.79 16.22
C PHE A 387 -15.38 3.75 16.36
N SER A 388 -14.30 3.47 15.65
CA SER A 388 -13.17 4.37 15.42
C SER A 388 -12.64 4.11 14.02
N THR A 389 -11.79 5.00 13.51
CA THR A 389 -11.08 4.82 12.24
C THR A 389 -10.31 3.50 12.18
N THR A 390 -9.91 2.96 13.33
CA THR A 390 -9.13 1.73 13.46
C THR A 390 -9.98 0.49 13.81
N ALA A 391 -11.28 0.65 14.05
CA ALA A 391 -12.15 -0.45 14.46
C ALA A 391 -12.63 -1.28 13.26
N PRO A 392 -12.73 -2.62 13.41
CA PRO A 392 -13.31 -3.51 12.41
C PRO A 392 -14.83 -3.32 12.28
N SER A 393 -15.43 -3.89 11.23
CA SER A 393 -16.87 -3.77 10.95
C SER A 393 -17.43 -5.07 10.40
N GLU A 394 -18.22 -5.79 11.21
CA GLU A 394 -18.87 -7.06 10.82
C GLU A 394 -19.65 -6.89 9.51
N GLY A 395 -20.42 -5.81 9.41
CA GLY A 395 -21.23 -5.53 8.24
C GLY A 395 -20.40 -5.36 6.96
N ALA A 396 -19.20 -4.80 7.05
CA ALA A 396 -18.32 -4.59 5.91
C ALA A 396 -17.55 -5.85 5.52
N GLU A 397 -17.06 -6.60 6.50
CA GLU A 397 -16.42 -7.89 6.29
C GLU A 397 -17.39 -8.92 5.69
N ARG A 398 -18.65 -8.94 6.15
CA ARG A 398 -19.73 -9.71 5.51
C ARG A 398 -19.93 -9.28 4.05
N ARG A 399 -20.07 -7.97 3.79
CA ARG A 399 -20.27 -7.44 2.43
C ARG A 399 -19.14 -7.78 1.47
N VAL A 400 -17.88 -7.74 1.93
CA VAL A 400 -16.74 -8.06 1.05
C VAL A 400 -16.72 -9.55 0.69
N MET A 401 -17.01 -10.43 1.65
CA MET A 401 -17.10 -11.88 1.39
C MET A 401 -18.28 -12.21 0.47
N GLU A 402 -19.47 -11.66 0.75
CA GLU A 402 -20.65 -11.81 -0.12
C GLU A 402 -20.40 -11.26 -1.53
N GLY A 403 -19.76 -10.09 -1.65
CA GLY A 403 -19.43 -9.48 -2.92
C GLY A 403 -18.50 -10.36 -3.76
N ALA A 404 -17.49 -10.97 -3.13
CA ALA A 404 -16.58 -11.88 -3.82
C ALA A 404 -17.29 -13.18 -4.25
N LEU A 405 -18.17 -13.75 -3.41
CA LEU A 405 -18.99 -14.93 -3.73
C LEU A 405 -19.94 -14.66 -4.91
N ILE A 406 -20.61 -13.50 -4.89
CA ILE A 406 -21.48 -13.04 -5.98
C ILE A 406 -20.69 -12.92 -7.28
N LYS A 407 -19.48 -12.32 -7.23
CA LYS A 407 -18.61 -12.19 -8.40
C LYS A 407 -18.12 -13.55 -8.91
N ALA A 408 -17.81 -14.48 -8.01
CA ALA A 408 -17.41 -15.84 -8.35
C ALA A 408 -18.56 -16.71 -8.90
N ASN A 409 -19.81 -16.28 -8.68
CA ASN A 409 -21.03 -17.02 -8.98
C ASN A 409 -21.00 -18.43 -8.36
N ILE A 410 -20.64 -18.52 -7.08
CA ILE A 410 -20.64 -19.74 -6.27
C ILE A 410 -21.41 -19.52 -4.97
N SER A 411 -21.84 -20.60 -4.33
CA SER A 411 -22.51 -20.52 -3.02
C SER A 411 -21.51 -20.67 -1.86
N PRO A 412 -21.85 -20.19 -0.64
CA PRO A 412 -20.93 -20.26 0.49
C PRO A 412 -20.47 -21.69 0.82
N ASP A 413 -21.30 -22.71 0.58
CA ASP A 413 -20.97 -24.12 0.80
C ASP A 413 -19.87 -24.63 -0.14
N ASP A 414 -19.67 -23.99 -1.30
CA ASP A 414 -18.60 -24.37 -2.23
C ASP A 414 -17.20 -24.09 -1.67
N VAL A 415 -17.06 -23.18 -0.69
CA VAL A 415 -15.76 -22.78 -0.12
C VAL A 415 -15.26 -23.81 0.90
N ASP A 416 -14.07 -24.37 0.68
CA ASP A 416 -13.52 -25.44 1.52
C ASP A 416 -12.66 -24.92 2.69
N TYR A 417 -12.04 -23.76 2.51
CA TYR A 417 -11.15 -23.15 3.51
C TYR A 417 -11.16 -21.62 3.42
N ILE A 418 -11.06 -20.96 4.57
CA ILE A 418 -10.84 -19.52 4.69
C ILE A 418 -9.47 -19.27 5.34
N GLU A 419 -8.57 -18.67 4.57
CA GLU A 419 -7.41 -17.97 5.12
C GLU A 419 -7.86 -16.59 5.60
N ALA A 420 -8.05 -16.49 6.90
CA ALA A 420 -8.57 -15.29 7.55
C ALA A 420 -7.51 -14.20 7.69
N HIS A 421 -7.95 -12.97 7.95
CA HIS A 421 -7.08 -11.89 8.36
C HIS A 421 -6.46 -12.21 9.74
N GLY A 422 -7.23 -12.71 10.71
CA GLY A 422 -6.83 -13.37 11.95
C GLY A 422 -5.54 -12.85 12.55
N THR A 423 -5.59 -11.68 13.17
CA THR A 423 -4.39 -10.95 13.66
C THR A 423 -3.99 -11.34 15.07
N GLY A 424 -4.83 -12.05 15.82
CA GLY A 424 -4.62 -12.27 17.25
C GLY A 424 -5.05 -11.06 18.09
N THR A 425 -5.87 -10.16 17.52
CA THR A 425 -6.46 -9.04 18.25
C THR A 425 -7.83 -9.46 18.78
N ARG A 426 -8.09 -9.22 20.07
CA ARG A 426 -9.32 -9.70 20.73
C ARG A 426 -10.61 -9.30 20.00
N MET A 427 -10.71 -8.01 19.65
CA MET A 427 -11.90 -7.47 18.99
C MET A 427 -11.93 -7.82 17.49
N GLY A 428 -10.79 -7.74 16.80
CA GLY A 428 -10.69 -8.07 15.38
C GLY A 428 -11.05 -9.51 15.08
N ASP A 429 -10.46 -10.46 15.81
CA ASP A 429 -10.71 -11.89 15.63
C ASP A 429 -12.17 -12.27 15.98
N ALA A 430 -12.78 -11.57 16.95
CA ALA A 430 -14.18 -11.76 17.30
C ALA A 430 -15.12 -11.27 16.21
N VAL A 431 -14.89 -10.07 15.68
CA VAL A 431 -15.69 -9.51 14.57
C VAL A 431 -15.53 -10.37 13.32
N GLU A 432 -14.32 -10.80 12.98
CA GLU A 432 -14.08 -11.62 11.80
C GLU A 432 -14.80 -12.97 11.84
N LEU A 433 -14.77 -13.68 12.97
CA LEU A 433 -15.51 -14.94 13.08
C LEU A 433 -17.03 -14.75 13.10
N GLN A 434 -17.53 -13.62 13.61
CA GLN A 434 -18.95 -13.27 13.50
C GLN A 434 -19.34 -13.01 12.03
N SER A 435 -18.49 -12.30 11.28
CA SER A 435 -18.66 -12.07 9.84
C SER A 435 -18.67 -13.38 9.06
N ILE A 436 -17.74 -14.29 9.35
CA ILE A 436 -17.68 -15.62 8.72
C ILE A 436 -18.94 -16.42 9.08
N ALA A 437 -19.37 -16.39 10.35
CA ALA A 437 -20.61 -17.05 10.76
C ALA A 437 -21.85 -16.47 10.07
N ALA A 438 -21.88 -15.17 9.77
CA ALA A 438 -22.98 -14.54 9.07
C ALA A 438 -23.07 -14.98 7.60
N VAL A 439 -21.93 -15.24 6.94
CA VAL A 439 -21.88 -15.65 5.51
C VAL A 439 -22.03 -17.17 5.35
N PHE A 440 -21.34 -17.97 6.16
CA PHE A 440 -21.21 -19.41 5.98
C PHE A 440 -22.02 -20.24 6.99
N GLY A 441 -22.75 -19.59 7.89
CA GLY A 441 -23.23 -20.15 9.16
C GLY A 441 -24.01 -21.46 9.10
N ASN A 442 -24.81 -21.66 8.05
CA ASN A 442 -25.67 -22.84 7.89
C ASN A 442 -25.41 -23.59 6.58
N SER A 443 -24.26 -23.34 5.94
CA SER A 443 -23.99 -23.81 4.57
C SER A 443 -23.21 -25.13 4.54
N HIS A 444 -22.50 -25.46 5.62
CA HIS A 444 -21.62 -26.63 5.68
C HIS A 444 -22.29 -27.84 6.35
N GLU A 445 -21.68 -29.01 6.22
CA GLU A 445 -22.14 -30.28 6.80
C GLU A 445 -21.07 -30.84 7.77
N PRO A 446 -21.43 -31.73 8.73
CA PRO A 446 -20.47 -32.31 9.67
C PRO A 446 -19.27 -32.98 9.00
N GLU A 447 -19.48 -33.61 7.85
CA GLU A 447 -18.48 -34.32 7.06
C GLU A 447 -17.60 -33.39 6.22
N ARG A 448 -18.04 -32.14 5.97
CA ARG A 448 -17.30 -31.10 5.25
C ARG A 448 -17.41 -29.75 5.99
N PRO A 449 -16.82 -29.65 7.21
CA PRO A 449 -16.87 -28.42 7.98
C PRO A 449 -16.04 -27.32 7.29
N LEU A 450 -16.43 -26.06 7.45
CA LEU A 450 -15.62 -24.95 7.01
C LEU A 450 -14.33 -24.89 7.83
N LEU A 451 -13.18 -25.01 7.18
CA LEU A 451 -11.89 -24.85 7.83
C LEU A 451 -11.49 -23.38 7.82
N VAL A 452 -11.03 -22.86 8.96
CA VAL A 452 -10.55 -21.47 9.09
C VAL A 452 -9.15 -21.47 9.71
N GLY A 453 -8.25 -20.66 9.17
CA GLY A 453 -6.92 -20.51 9.73
C GLY A 453 -6.26 -19.18 9.38
N SER A 454 -5.08 -18.95 9.95
CA SER A 454 -4.28 -17.75 9.68
C SER A 454 -2.79 -18.09 9.69
N ILE A 455 -2.06 -17.59 8.69
CA ILE A 455 -0.60 -17.70 8.56
C ILE A 455 0.14 -16.87 9.62
N LYS A 456 -0.53 -15.86 10.20
CA LYS A 456 0.11 -14.88 11.09
C LYS A 456 0.62 -15.51 12.38
N GLY A 457 0.06 -16.65 12.80
CA GLY A 457 0.60 -17.43 13.91
C GLY A 457 2.02 -17.95 13.64
N ASN A 458 2.35 -18.24 12.38
CA ASN A 458 3.67 -18.76 11.98
C ASN A 458 4.68 -17.64 11.75
N ILE A 459 4.30 -16.62 10.98
CA ILE A 459 5.26 -15.61 10.47
C ILE A 459 5.04 -14.21 11.04
N GLY A 460 4.04 -13.99 11.88
CA GLY A 460 3.64 -12.66 12.34
C GLY A 460 2.80 -11.89 11.32
N HIS A 461 2.53 -10.62 11.59
CA HIS A 461 1.72 -9.77 10.73
C HIS A 461 2.63 -8.98 9.76
N CYS A 462 2.66 -9.40 8.50
CA CYS A 462 3.46 -8.77 7.44
C CYS A 462 2.89 -7.42 6.94
N GLU A 463 2.12 -6.71 7.79
CA GLU A 463 1.43 -5.45 7.51
C GLU A 463 0.89 -5.38 6.06
N GLY A 464 1.38 -4.47 5.21
CA GLY A 464 0.93 -4.32 3.82
C GLY A 464 1.09 -5.58 2.94
N ALA A 465 2.05 -6.46 3.26
CA ALA A 465 2.28 -7.73 2.55
C ALA A 465 1.45 -8.92 3.08
N SER A 466 0.62 -8.71 4.11
CA SER A 466 -0.14 -9.79 4.76
C SER A 466 -1.14 -10.48 3.83
N GLY A 467 -1.76 -9.72 2.92
CA GLY A 467 -2.66 -10.28 1.91
C GLY A 467 -1.93 -11.25 0.97
N GLY A 468 -0.74 -10.85 0.50
CA GLY A 468 0.10 -11.69 -0.35
C GLY A 468 0.55 -12.97 0.35
N ALA A 469 1.01 -12.88 1.60
CA ALA A 469 1.40 -14.06 2.37
C ALA A 469 0.22 -15.04 2.59
N GLY A 470 -0.99 -14.52 2.83
CA GLY A 470 -2.22 -15.32 2.90
C GLY A 470 -2.54 -16.03 1.58
N ILE A 471 -2.41 -15.34 0.43
CA ILE A 471 -2.59 -15.94 -0.90
C ILE A 471 -1.55 -17.04 -1.15
N CYS A 472 -0.28 -16.85 -0.77
CA CYS A 472 0.75 -17.90 -0.88
C CYS A 472 0.35 -19.18 -0.13
N LYS A 473 -0.13 -19.07 1.12
CA LYS A 473 -0.61 -20.22 1.89
C LYS A 473 -1.86 -20.83 1.25
N ALA A 474 -2.80 -20.02 0.77
CA ALA A 474 -4.00 -20.52 0.09
C ALA A 474 -3.66 -21.34 -1.16
N ILE A 475 -2.71 -20.88 -2.00
CA ILE A 475 -2.19 -21.64 -3.14
C ILE A 475 -1.60 -22.98 -2.68
N LEU A 476 -0.79 -22.98 -1.62
CA LEU A 476 -0.21 -24.20 -1.07
C LEU A 476 -1.26 -25.17 -0.54
N VAL A 477 -2.33 -24.67 0.10
CA VAL A 477 -3.48 -25.48 0.55
C VAL A 477 -4.20 -26.12 -0.64
N LEU A 478 -4.43 -25.36 -1.72
CA LEU A 478 -5.05 -25.85 -2.95
C LEU A 478 -4.23 -26.97 -3.59
N ILE A 479 -2.93 -26.76 -3.76
CA ILE A 479 -2.01 -27.73 -4.41
C ILE A 479 -1.84 -28.98 -3.57
N ASN A 480 -1.61 -28.84 -2.25
CA ASN A 480 -1.33 -29.98 -1.38
C ASN A 480 -2.59 -30.63 -0.79
N ARG A 481 -3.78 -30.06 -1.06
CA ARG A 481 -5.08 -30.48 -0.51
C ARG A 481 -5.06 -30.69 1.01
N CYS A 482 -4.34 -29.82 1.71
CA CYS A 482 -4.12 -29.92 3.15
C CYS A 482 -4.09 -28.54 3.77
N VAL A 483 -4.81 -28.37 4.88
CA VAL A 483 -4.79 -27.15 5.69
C VAL A 483 -3.81 -27.34 6.85
N PRO A 484 -2.70 -26.58 6.91
CA PRO A 484 -1.79 -26.57 8.04
C PRO A 484 -2.48 -26.17 9.35
N GLY A 485 -1.90 -26.55 10.49
CA GLY A 485 -2.40 -26.11 11.78
C GLY A 485 -2.24 -24.60 11.98
N THR A 486 -3.25 -23.93 12.50
CA THR A 486 -3.17 -22.54 12.98
C THR A 486 -2.37 -22.53 14.28
N LEU A 487 -1.18 -21.94 14.25
CA LEU A 487 -0.28 -21.91 15.39
C LEU A 487 -0.85 -21.07 16.54
N HIS A 488 -0.48 -21.44 17.78
CA HIS A 488 -0.89 -20.80 19.03
C HIS A 488 -2.39 -20.85 19.36
N PHE A 489 -3.19 -21.59 18.60
CA PHE A 489 -4.61 -21.80 18.88
C PHE A 489 -4.84 -22.99 19.83
N ASN A 490 -5.32 -22.69 21.04
CA ASN A 490 -5.60 -23.63 22.12
C ASN A 490 -7.08 -23.70 22.50
N ARG A 491 -7.81 -22.59 22.45
CA ARG A 491 -9.24 -22.53 22.75
C ARG A 491 -9.81 -21.27 22.12
N LEU A 492 -11.00 -21.40 21.55
CA LEU A 492 -11.77 -20.26 21.03
C LEU A 492 -12.01 -19.22 22.12
N SER A 493 -11.76 -17.95 21.79
CA SER A 493 -12.01 -16.81 22.68
C SER A 493 -13.47 -16.72 23.12
N SER A 494 -13.66 -16.39 24.40
CA SER A 494 -14.97 -16.14 25.01
C SER A 494 -15.71 -14.93 24.45
N LEU A 495 -15.03 -14.06 23.69
CA LEU A 495 -15.65 -12.92 22.98
C LEU A 495 -16.34 -13.34 21.67
N ILE A 496 -16.13 -14.57 21.22
CA ILE A 496 -16.74 -15.11 20.00
C ILE A 496 -18.02 -15.85 20.39
N ASP A 497 -19.15 -15.14 20.33
CA ASP A 497 -20.46 -15.69 20.68
C ASP A 497 -21.11 -16.49 19.55
N ARG A 498 -20.68 -16.25 18.29
CA ARG A 498 -21.25 -16.85 17.08
C ARG A 498 -20.15 -17.41 16.21
N VAL A 499 -20.39 -18.63 15.75
CA VAL A 499 -19.52 -19.37 14.83
C VAL A 499 -20.41 -20.12 13.84
N PRO A 500 -19.90 -20.52 12.66
CA PRO A 500 -20.67 -21.37 11.77
C PRO A 500 -21.03 -22.71 12.44
N GLN A 501 -22.16 -23.30 12.05
CA GLN A 501 -22.67 -24.54 12.66
C GLN A 501 -21.67 -25.69 12.56
N TYR A 502 -21.03 -25.83 11.40
CA TYR A 502 -20.00 -26.83 11.14
C TYR A 502 -18.73 -26.13 10.67
N PHE A 503 -17.83 -25.86 11.60
CA PHE A 503 -16.54 -25.22 11.34
C PHE A 503 -15.44 -25.82 12.21
N SER A 504 -14.19 -25.62 11.81
CA SER A 504 -13.03 -25.98 12.62
C SER A 504 -11.85 -25.05 12.37
N ILE A 505 -11.07 -24.80 13.42
CA ILE A 505 -9.73 -24.20 13.32
C ILE A 505 -8.72 -25.33 13.54
N PRO A 506 -8.05 -25.81 12.47
CA PRO A 506 -7.11 -26.91 12.59
C PRO A 506 -5.95 -26.59 13.52
N ARG A 507 -5.57 -27.51 14.40
CA ARG A 507 -4.34 -27.42 15.23
C ARG A 507 -3.17 -28.19 14.65
N THR A 508 -3.47 -29.13 13.77
CA THR A 508 -2.53 -29.98 13.06
C THR A 508 -2.93 -30.00 11.59
N ALA A 509 -2.00 -30.42 10.74
CA ALA A 509 -2.27 -30.60 9.31
C ALA A 509 -3.52 -31.47 9.10
N THR A 510 -4.54 -30.90 8.47
CA THR A 510 -5.84 -31.52 8.20
C THR A 510 -5.98 -31.71 6.70
N LYS A 511 -6.27 -32.93 6.25
CA LYS A 511 -6.51 -33.19 4.82
C LYS A 511 -7.88 -32.69 4.42
N LEU A 512 -7.97 -32.02 3.29
CA LEU A 512 -9.24 -31.68 2.67
C LEU A 512 -9.82 -32.94 1.99
N PRO A 513 -11.15 -33.14 2.00
CA PRO A 513 -11.77 -34.27 1.34
C PRO A 513 -11.42 -34.30 -0.16
N VAL A 514 -11.30 -35.51 -0.72
CA VAL A 514 -11.25 -35.69 -2.17
C VAL A 514 -12.65 -35.41 -2.68
N ALA A 515 -12.80 -34.33 -3.44
CA ALA A 515 -14.07 -33.92 -4.02
C ALA A 515 -13.98 -34.09 -5.54
N ASP A 516 -15.08 -34.46 -6.19
CA ASP A 516 -15.21 -34.49 -7.65
C ASP A 516 -15.22 -33.08 -8.28
N ARG A 517 -14.82 -32.04 -7.52
CA ARG A 517 -14.71 -30.65 -7.93
C ARG A 517 -13.37 -30.05 -7.49
N PRO A 518 -12.88 -29.00 -8.20
CA PRO A 518 -11.77 -28.19 -7.71
C PRO A 518 -12.01 -27.68 -6.29
N LEU A 519 -10.94 -27.57 -5.51
CA LEU A 519 -11.00 -26.95 -4.19
C LEU A 519 -11.14 -25.44 -4.33
N VAL A 520 -11.88 -24.83 -3.42
CA VAL A 520 -12.11 -23.39 -3.37
C VAL A 520 -11.67 -22.83 -2.03
N VAL A 521 -10.86 -21.77 -2.05
CA VAL A 521 -10.33 -21.10 -0.86
C VAL A 521 -10.67 -19.62 -0.91
N GLY A 522 -11.20 -19.09 0.19
CA GLY A 522 -11.33 -17.64 0.40
C GLY A 522 -10.11 -17.10 1.16
N VAL A 523 -9.66 -15.89 0.83
CA VAL A 523 -8.58 -15.20 1.54
C VAL A 523 -9.03 -13.78 1.89
N SER A 524 -8.97 -13.44 3.17
CA SER A 524 -9.37 -12.12 3.70
C SER A 524 -8.17 -11.28 4.12
N SER A 525 -8.19 -9.99 3.81
CA SER A 525 -7.29 -9.02 4.45
C SER A 525 -8.02 -7.70 4.74
N PHE A 526 -7.99 -7.28 6.00
CA PHE A 526 -8.73 -6.12 6.48
C PHE A 526 -7.76 -5.01 6.88
N GLY A 527 -7.96 -3.83 6.30
CA GLY A 527 -7.11 -2.66 6.44
C GLY A 527 -7.48 -1.87 7.69
N VAL A 528 -6.50 -1.49 8.52
CA VAL A 528 -6.68 -0.35 9.43
C VAL A 528 -7.12 0.87 8.62
N GLY A 529 -8.13 1.60 9.08
CA GLY A 529 -8.80 2.64 8.28
C GLY A 529 -10.09 2.16 7.62
N GLY A 530 -10.27 0.84 7.45
CA GLY A 530 -11.52 0.22 7.02
C GLY A 530 -11.57 -0.28 5.58
N CYS A 531 -10.47 -0.24 4.83
CA CYS A 531 -10.42 -0.79 3.47
C CYS A 531 -10.20 -2.32 3.52
N ASN A 532 -11.21 -3.09 3.14
CA ASN A 532 -11.25 -4.54 3.29
C ASN A 532 -11.22 -5.21 1.91
N GLY A 533 -10.39 -6.24 1.75
CA GLY A 533 -10.31 -7.05 0.54
C GLY A 533 -10.58 -8.53 0.81
N HIS A 534 -11.25 -9.20 -0.12
CA HIS A 534 -11.45 -10.65 -0.11
C HIS A 534 -11.32 -11.22 -1.52
N VAL A 535 -10.64 -12.36 -1.66
CA VAL A 535 -10.49 -13.08 -2.93
C VAL A 535 -10.86 -14.55 -2.77
N ILE A 536 -11.49 -15.09 -3.81
CA ILE A 536 -11.84 -16.51 -3.92
C ILE A 536 -10.95 -17.13 -5.00
N LEU A 537 -10.19 -18.13 -4.58
CA LEU A 537 -9.24 -18.88 -5.39
C LEU A 537 -9.75 -20.30 -5.60
N GLU A 538 -9.52 -20.82 -6.80
CA GLU A 538 -9.82 -22.20 -7.16
C GLU A 538 -8.52 -22.93 -7.53
N GLY A 539 -8.41 -24.18 -7.08
CA GLY A 539 -7.25 -25.02 -7.38
C GLY A 539 -7.20 -25.48 -8.84
N PRO A 540 -6.01 -25.89 -9.32
CA PRO A 540 -5.88 -26.50 -10.64
C PRO A 540 -6.60 -27.86 -10.71
N GLU A 541 -6.89 -28.33 -11.93
CA GLU A 541 -7.49 -29.66 -12.14
C GLU A 541 -6.53 -30.78 -11.69
N GLU A 542 -7.09 -31.87 -11.15
CA GLU A 542 -6.32 -32.97 -10.60
C GLU A 542 -5.51 -33.72 -11.69
N GLY A 543 -4.23 -33.97 -11.43
CA GLY A 543 -3.35 -34.75 -12.32
C GLY A 543 -2.62 -33.98 -13.42
N GLN A 544 -2.69 -32.64 -13.45
CA GLN A 544 -2.14 -31.86 -14.56
C GLN A 544 -0.63 -31.57 -14.49
N HIS A 545 0.04 -31.58 -13.33
CA HIS A 545 1.46 -31.18 -13.26
C HIS A 545 2.19 -31.62 -11.98
N ASP A 546 3.52 -31.83 -12.06
CA ASP A 546 4.38 -31.94 -10.88
C ASP A 546 4.68 -30.52 -10.35
N PHE A 547 3.89 -30.07 -9.38
CA PHE A 547 4.08 -28.75 -8.76
C PHE A 547 5.35 -28.69 -7.89
N LYS A 548 5.98 -29.81 -7.54
CA LYS A 548 7.14 -29.77 -6.64
C LYS A 548 8.32 -29.01 -7.26
N ALA A 549 8.57 -29.17 -8.56
CA ALA A 549 9.61 -28.43 -9.27
C ALA A 549 9.26 -26.93 -9.32
N GLN A 550 8.05 -26.60 -9.78
CA GLN A 550 7.58 -25.22 -9.93
C GLN A 550 7.56 -24.43 -8.61
N LEU A 551 7.23 -25.08 -7.48
CA LEU A 551 7.22 -24.45 -6.16
C LEU A 551 8.63 -24.20 -5.58
N ASN A 552 9.66 -24.85 -6.13
CA ASN A 552 11.07 -24.70 -5.74
C ASN A 552 11.85 -23.75 -6.67
N ASP A 553 11.24 -23.26 -7.74
CA ASP A 553 11.93 -22.40 -8.71
C ASP A 553 12.38 -21.11 -8.03
N LYS A 554 13.70 -20.85 -8.05
CA LYS A 554 14.30 -19.60 -7.60
C LYS A 554 15.50 -19.21 -8.47
N CYS A 555 15.81 -17.92 -8.45
CA CYS A 555 17.03 -17.40 -9.07
C CYS A 555 18.19 -17.41 -8.04
N TYR A 556 19.41 -17.60 -8.54
CA TYR A 556 20.62 -17.44 -7.75
C TYR A 556 21.25 -16.10 -8.08
N TRP A 557 21.37 -15.25 -7.07
CA TRP A 557 21.78 -13.86 -7.17
C TRP A 557 23.25 -13.68 -6.72
N GLN A 558 24.02 -12.85 -7.42
CA GLN A 558 25.35 -12.41 -6.99
C GLN A 558 25.22 -11.11 -6.18
N LYS A 559 24.82 -11.23 -4.92
CA LYS A 559 24.45 -10.06 -4.12
C LYS A 559 25.66 -9.32 -3.55
N ASN A 560 25.63 -7.99 -3.65
CA ASN A 560 26.41 -7.09 -2.81
C ASN A 560 25.61 -6.73 -1.55
N ARG A 561 26.28 -6.33 -0.46
CA ARG A 561 25.60 -5.82 0.75
C ARG A 561 25.60 -4.29 0.80
N PHE A 562 24.43 -3.75 1.12
CA PHE A 562 24.14 -2.32 1.29
C PHE A 562 23.48 -2.09 2.66
N PRO A 563 24.25 -2.18 3.76
CA PRO A 563 23.73 -2.05 5.11
C PRO A 563 23.30 -0.61 5.41
N TRP A 564 22.17 -0.43 6.10
CA TRP A 564 21.63 0.89 6.47
C TRP A 564 21.62 1.16 7.98
N SER A 565 22.04 0.21 8.80
CA SER A 565 22.04 0.36 10.28
C SER A 565 22.78 1.61 10.75
N HIS A 566 23.82 2.02 10.02
CA HIS A 566 24.59 3.24 10.28
C HIS A 566 23.78 4.55 10.11
N LEU A 567 22.66 4.51 9.36
CA LEU A 567 21.74 5.64 9.19
C LEU A 567 20.75 5.76 10.35
N ILE A 568 20.59 4.71 11.16
CA ILE A 568 19.69 4.69 12.31
C ILE A 568 20.41 5.32 13.50
N ASN A 569 19.83 6.38 14.07
CA ASN A 569 20.36 7.06 15.24
C ASN A 569 19.48 6.80 16.46
N ILE A 570 19.98 5.98 17.40
CA ILE A 570 19.31 5.71 18.68
C ILE A 570 20.11 6.37 19.80
N PRO A 571 19.46 7.15 20.69
CA PRO A 571 20.12 7.73 21.85
C PRO A 571 20.85 6.66 22.69
N GLY A 572 22.16 6.81 22.89
CA GLY A 572 22.97 5.87 23.67
C GLY A 572 23.63 4.75 22.85
N ALA A 573 23.35 4.64 21.55
CA ALA A 573 24.06 3.73 20.65
C ALA A 573 25.44 4.30 20.27
N SER A 574 26.46 3.45 20.24
CA SER A 574 27.70 3.73 19.50
C SER A 574 27.52 3.23 18.07
N ASN A 575 27.32 4.13 17.10
CA ASN A 575 27.30 3.73 15.70
C ASN A 575 28.74 3.37 15.29
N GLU A 576 29.05 2.06 15.20
CA GLU A 576 30.28 1.60 14.56
C GLU A 576 30.24 2.03 13.08
N VAL A 577 31.39 2.48 12.57
CA VAL A 577 31.54 2.89 11.17
C VAL A 577 31.56 1.61 10.31
N VAL A 578 30.38 1.13 9.92
CA VAL A 578 30.25 0.06 8.92
C VAL A 578 30.49 0.66 7.54
N SER A 579 31.31 0.01 6.72
CA SER A 579 31.52 0.42 5.32
C SER A 579 30.17 0.41 4.59
N PRO A 580 29.81 1.45 3.82
CA PRO A 580 28.51 1.53 3.13
C PRO A 580 28.34 0.45 2.04
N VAL A 581 29.43 -0.20 1.64
CA VAL A 581 29.43 -1.37 0.75
C VAL A 581 30.41 -2.41 1.29
N GLU A 582 29.94 -3.65 1.45
CA GLU A 582 30.80 -4.81 1.58
C GLU A 582 30.77 -5.58 0.25
N LEU A 583 31.84 -5.43 -0.54
CA LEU A 583 32.01 -6.12 -1.81
C LEU A 583 32.38 -7.59 -1.54
N ILE A 584 31.49 -8.52 -1.87
CA ILE A 584 31.83 -9.94 -1.92
C ILE A 584 32.52 -10.17 -3.27
N THR A 585 33.83 -10.43 -3.28
CA THR A 585 34.53 -10.89 -4.48
C THR A 585 34.05 -12.30 -4.83
N PRO A 586 33.39 -12.53 -5.98
CA PRO A 586 32.81 -13.84 -6.28
C PRO A 586 33.89 -14.80 -6.75
N GLU A 587 34.13 -15.88 -5.99
CA GLU A 587 34.68 -17.11 -6.57
C GLU A 587 33.55 -17.82 -7.34
N GLY A 588 33.43 -17.49 -8.64
CA GLY A 588 32.85 -18.32 -9.69
C GLY A 588 31.46 -18.92 -9.46
N CYS A 589 30.39 -18.16 -9.70
CA CYS A 589 29.05 -18.73 -9.96
C CYS A 589 28.21 -17.75 -10.81
N MET A 590 28.00 -18.02 -12.11
CA MET A 590 27.08 -17.22 -12.93
C MET A 590 25.62 -17.45 -12.48
N ALA A 591 24.79 -16.40 -12.52
CA ALA A 591 23.35 -16.53 -12.33
C ALA A 591 22.76 -17.42 -13.43
N THR A 592 22.23 -18.58 -13.07
CA THR A 592 21.49 -19.46 -13.98
C THR A 592 20.18 -19.87 -13.31
N PRO A 593 19.02 -19.72 -13.97
CA PRO A 593 17.76 -20.25 -13.46
C PRO A 593 17.86 -21.77 -13.33
N THR A 594 17.56 -22.33 -12.16
CA THR A 594 17.56 -23.78 -11.95
C THR A 594 16.22 -24.40 -12.30
N SER A 595 15.83 -24.39 -13.57
CA SER A 595 14.98 -25.44 -14.13
C SER A 595 14.96 -25.32 -15.66
N SER A 596 14.75 -26.48 -16.29
CA SER A 596 14.89 -26.80 -17.71
C SER A 596 13.94 -26.09 -18.68
N ALA A 597 13.49 -24.87 -18.36
CA ALA A 597 12.53 -24.08 -19.15
C ALA A 597 13.16 -22.94 -19.95
N CYS A 598 14.38 -22.53 -19.60
CA CYS A 598 15.11 -21.54 -20.40
C CYS A 598 16.17 -22.25 -21.24
N GLY A 599 15.72 -22.87 -22.34
CA GLY A 599 16.59 -23.21 -23.46
C GLY A 599 17.00 -21.95 -24.24
N THR A 600 17.56 -20.95 -23.56
CA THR A 600 18.34 -19.89 -24.21
C THR A 600 19.68 -19.82 -23.53
N ASN A 601 20.70 -20.28 -24.24
CA ASN A 601 22.09 -20.06 -23.90
C ASN A 601 22.34 -18.54 -23.88
N PHE A 602 22.49 -17.95 -22.69
CA PHE A 602 23.49 -16.90 -22.54
C PHE A 602 24.86 -17.59 -22.53
N SER A 603 25.35 -17.97 -23.70
CA SER A 603 26.73 -18.45 -23.83
C SER A 603 27.68 -17.27 -23.83
N LEU A 604 28.35 -17.06 -22.70
CA LEU A 604 29.72 -16.54 -22.68
C LEU A 604 30.61 -17.54 -23.43
N VAL A 605 30.80 -17.32 -24.74
CA VAL A 605 31.83 -17.99 -25.51
C VAL A 605 33.11 -17.17 -25.38
N GLY A 606 33.97 -17.55 -24.44
CA GLY A 606 35.40 -17.32 -24.58
C GLY A 606 35.95 -18.36 -25.57
N PRO A 607 36.66 -17.96 -26.64
CA PRO A 607 37.22 -18.95 -27.56
C PRO A 607 38.38 -19.68 -26.89
N SER A 608 38.23 -21.00 -26.72
CA SER A 608 39.39 -21.89 -26.63
C SER A 608 39.79 -22.29 -28.05
N THR A 609 41.08 -22.16 -28.36
CA THR A 609 41.74 -22.99 -29.38
C THR A 609 42.97 -23.62 -28.74
N ASP A 610 43.04 -24.94 -28.87
CA ASP A 610 44.07 -25.85 -28.37
C ASP A 610 45.49 -25.53 -28.86
N GLN A 611 46.54 -25.82 -28.07
CA GLN A 611 47.37 -27.04 -28.21
C GLN A 611 48.62 -27.05 -27.30
N ASP A 612 48.79 -28.20 -26.65
CA ASP A 612 50.02 -28.94 -26.33
C ASP A 612 50.91 -28.65 -25.09
N ALA A 613 51.02 -29.75 -24.32
CA ALA A 613 52.20 -30.38 -23.73
C ALA A 613 52.61 -30.08 -22.26
N GLY A 614 52.32 -31.07 -21.40
CA GLY A 614 53.39 -31.77 -20.68
C GLY A 614 53.60 -31.52 -19.17
N TRP A 615 53.28 -32.58 -18.39
CA TRP A 615 54.00 -33.06 -17.19
C TRP A 615 53.88 -32.37 -15.81
N ASN A 616 53.37 -33.18 -14.87
CA ASN A 616 53.80 -33.45 -13.48
C ASN A 616 54.45 -32.34 -12.64
N GLY A 617 53.89 -32.06 -11.46
CA GLY A 617 54.68 -31.53 -10.35
C GLY A 617 53.87 -30.99 -9.17
N SER A 618 54.16 -31.51 -7.98
CA SER A 618 53.58 -31.14 -6.69
C SER A 618 54.23 -29.87 -6.09
N ALA A 619 53.45 -29.17 -5.26
CA ALA A 619 53.86 -28.35 -4.10
C ALA A 619 54.62 -27.02 -4.33
N VAL A 620 54.23 -25.99 -3.55
CA VAL A 620 55.01 -25.39 -2.43
C VAL A 620 54.54 -23.95 -2.16
N PHE A 621 54.18 -23.67 -0.91
CA PHE A 621 54.09 -22.32 -0.32
C PHE A 621 55.46 -21.63 -0.35
N ALA A 622 55.53 -20.36 -0.76
CA ALA A 622 56.63 -19.48 -0.37
C ALA A 622 56.20 -18.00 -0.30
N GLU A 623 56.61 -17.41 0.80
CA GLU A 623 56.41 -16.07 1.34
C GLU A 623 57.27 -14.96 0.66
N VAL A 624 56.77 -13.71 0.74
CA VAL A 624 57.50 -12.43 1.04
C VAL A 624 58.27 -11.75 -0.14
N PRO A 625 58.58 -10.41 -0.19
CA PRO A 625 58.35 -9.27 0.73
C PRO A 625 57.80 -7.93 0.15
N VAL A 626 57.38 -7.09 1.10
CA VAL A 626 57.32 -5.61 1.15
C VAL A 626 58.58 -4.89 0.62
N LEU A 627 58.43 -3.77 -0.11
CA LEU A 627 59.40 -2.66 -0.21
C LEU A 627 58.72 -1.34 -0.66
N GLY A 628 58.70 -0.32 0.22
CA GLY A 628 58.87 1.11 -0.16
C GLY A 628 60.36 1.52 0.04
N PRO A 629 60.81 2.80 0.03
CA PRO A 629 60.11 4.10 -0.02
C PRO A 629 60.81 5.22 -0.89
N ASN A 630 60.26 6.45 -0.90
CA ASN A 630 60.94 7.80 -0.89
C ASN A 630 59.91 8.91 -1.26
N SER A 631 59.41 9.79 -0.38
CA SER A 631 59.99 10.93 0.38
C SER A 631 60.53 12.10 -0.48
N LEU A 632 59.88 13.27 -0.38
CA LEU A 632 60.52 14.58 -0.14
C LEU A 632 59.50 15.58 0.44
N ALA A 633 59.85 16.15 1.59
CA ALA A 633 59.08 17.13 2.36
C ALA A 633 59.78 18.49 2.34
N SER A 634 59.04 19.58 2.54
CA SER A 634 59.58 20.76 3.26
C SER A 634 58.49 21.50 4.02
N GLN A 635 58.75 21.65 5.32
CA GLN A 635 57.97 22.30 6.37
C GLN A 635 57.89 23.83 6.22
N ARG A 636 56.87 24.45 6.84
CA ARG A 636 57.03 25.54 7.82
C ARG A 636 55.72 25.81 8.59
N ARG A 637 55.86 26.09 9.89
CA ARG A 637 54.83 26.45 10.89
C ARG A 637 55.23 27.80 11.55
N PRO A 638 54.43 28.42 12.44
CA PRO A 638 53.89 29.79 12.34
C PRO A 638 54.54 30.82 13.28
N LYS A 639 54.17 32.12 13.18
CA LYS A 639 53.93 33.05 14.32
C LYS A 639 53.66 34.52 13.91
N ASP A 640 52.98 35.21 14.83
CA ASP A 640 52.96 36.66 15.15
C ASP A 640 51.73 37.52 14.76
N ALA A 641 50.99 37.92 15.81
CA ALA A 641 50.31 39.21 15.96
C ALA A 641 51.28 40.18 16.69
N PRO A 642 51.16 41.53 16.64
CA PRO A 642 50.12 42.26 17.40
C PRO A 642 49.70 43.65 16.86
N GLN A 643 48.76 44.30 17.57
CA GLN A 643 48.57 45.75 17.84
C GLN A 643 47.22 46.44 17.50
N GLU A 644 46.51 46.73 18.61
CA GLU A 644 45.73 47.89 19.06
C GLU A 644 45.61 49.18 18.21
N ASN A 645 44.37 49.72 18.17
CA ASN A 645 43.98 51.11 18.54
C ASN A 645 42.43 51.19 18.57
N LYS A 646 41.74 51.26 19.72
CA LYS A 646 41.37 52.41 20.60
C LYS A 646 40.39 53.46 20.04
N LEU A 647 39.28 53.60 20.78
CA LEU A 647 38.50 54.81 21.14
C LEU A 647 37.46 55.39 20.16
N ASN A 648 36.16 55.29 20.49
CA ASN A 648 35.46 56.31 21.28
C ASN A 648 34.03 55.92 21.69
N SER A 649 33.73 56.16 22.97
CA SER A 649 32.43 56.19 23.62
C SER A 649 31.80 57.59 23.52
N ILE A 650 30.47 57.70 23.36
CA ILE A 650 29.67 58.82 23.90
C ILE A 650 28.32 58.27 24.38
N CYS A 651 28.04 58.51 25.67
CA CYS A 651 26.75 58.36 26.35
C CYS A 651 25.91 59.64 26.26
N CYS A 652 24.65 59.53 26.72
CA CYS A 652 23.67 60.54 27.17
C CYS A 652 22.39 60.52 26.31
N GLU A 653 21.17 60.62 26.81
CA GLU A 653 20.54 60.48 28.13
C GLU A 653 19.02 60.67 27.90
N ASN A 654 18.20 59.99 28.69
CA ASN A 654 16.87 60.34 29.24
C ASN A 654 15.81 61.12 28.44
N GLY A 655 14.58 60.60 28.49
CA GLY A 655 13.34 61.34 28.22
C GLY A 655 12.07 60.53 28.51
N SER A 656 11.71 60.41 29.79
CA SER A 656 10.41 59.92 30.29
C SER A 656 9.33 61.02 30.29
N LEU A 657 8.04 60.65 30.17
CA LEU A 657 6.77 61.29 30.63
C LEU A 657 5.65 60.84 29.66
N GLN A 658 4.37 60.68 29.95
CA GLN A 658 3.56 60.41 31.15
C GLN A 658 2.13 60.08 30.63
N ALA A 659 1.31 59.42 31.44
CA ALA A 659 -0.06 58.96 31.18
C ALA A 659 -1.12 60.06 30.93
N ALA A 660 -2.26 59.70 30.32
CA ALA A 660 -3.60 60.17 30.71
C ALA A 660 -4.76 59.37 30.07
N ASN A 661 -5.67 58.89 30.92
CA ASN A 661 -7.06 58.51 30.62
C ASN A 661 -7.88 59.73 30.14
N THR A 662 -8.94 59.54 29.35
CA THR A 662 -10.36 59.70 29.79
C THR A 662 -11.37 59.68 28.63
N ASP A 663 -12.55 59.17 28.99
CA ASP A 663 -13.80 59.00 28.26
C ASP A 663 -14.57 60.28 27.85
N TYR A 664 -15.64 60.02 27.08
CA TYR A 664 -16.94 60.71 26.96
C TYR A 664 -17.26 61.48 25.66
N ASN A 665 -18.09 60.80 24.85
CA ASN A 665 -19.38 61.19 24.25
C ASN A 665 -19.67 62.68 23.95
N THR A 666 -20.23 62.95 22.77
CA THR A 666 -21.63 63.39 22.48
C THR A 666 -21.69 64.26 21.21
N VAL A 667 -22.75 64.43 20.40
CA VAL A 667 -24.09 63.85 20.13
C VAL A 667 -24.63 64.56 18.87
N SER A 668 -25.65 63.96 18.23
CA SER A 668 -26.77 64.56 17.46
C SER A 668 -26.69 64.35 15.93
N SER A 669 -27.79 64.03 15.22
CA SER A 669 -29.22 64.16 15.53
C SER A 669 -30.12 63.33 14.57
N THR A 670 -31.11 62.61 15.14
CA THR A 670 -32.58 62.56 14.81
C THR A 670 -33.10 62.23 13.40
N SER A 671 -34.23 61.52 13.17
CA SER A 671 -35.20 60.74 13.98
C SER A 671 -36.35 60.19 13.08
N GLU A 672 -37.18 59.31 13.67
CA GLU A 672 -38.59 58.93 13.34
C GLU A 672 -38.86 57.90 12.21
N ASP A 673 -39.64 56.80 12.36
CA ASP A 673 -40.68 56.48 13.37
C ASP A 673 -41.02 54.97 13.57
N LEU A 674 -41.35 54.63 14.85
CA LEU A 674 -42.34 53.68 15.45
C LEU A 674 -42.25 52.14 15.23
N ASP A 675 -41.84 51.29 16.19
CA ASP A 675 -42.53 50.69 17.39
C ASP A 675 -43.86 49.93 17.09
N MET A 676 -44.21 48.73 17.60
CA MET A 676 -43.74 47.84 18.68
C MET A 676 -44.32 46.40 18.53
N ARG A 677 -43.61 45.44 19.14
CA ARG A 677 -43.82 43.99 19.46
C ARG A 677 -45.21 43.54 20.03
N PRO A 678 -45.44 42.27 20.49
CA PRO A 678 -44.99 40.90 20.09
C PRO A 678 -46.14 39.83 20.07
N ASP A 679 -45.82 38.58 19.66
CA ASP A 679 -46.39 37.20 19.87
C ASP A 679 -47.66 36.96 20.76
N PRO A 680 -48.36 35.78 20.76
CA PRO A 680 -48.20 34.51 20.00
C PRO A 680 -49.53 33.77 19.57
N SER A 681 -49.38 32.59 18.95
CA SER A 681 -50.28 31.39 19.02
C SER A 681 -51.52 31.22 18.09
N SER A 682 -51.69 29.96 17.69
CA SER A 682 -52.94 29.19 17.57
C SER A 682 -53.64 28.99 16.19
N HIS A 683 -53.88 27.70 15.92
CA HIS A 683 -55.05 27.09 15.27
C HIS A 683 -55.45 27.44 13.81
N SER A 684 -55.36 26.40 12.97
CA SER A 684 -56.15 26.11 11.75
C SER A 684 -57.65 26.36 11.94
N PRO A 685 -58.49 26.62 10.90
CA PRO A 685 -58.99 25.52 10.03
C PRO A 685 -59.56 25.88 8.62
N GLY A 686 -59.66 24.87 7.73
CA GLY A 686 -60.96 24.41 7.23
C GLY A 686 -61.45 24.76 5.81
N ARG A 687 -61.85 23.67 5.10
CA ARG A 687 -63.01 23.41 4.18
C ARG A 687 -62.67 23.08 2.71
N SER A 688 -63.30 22.12 2.02
CA SER A 688 -64.19 20.96 2.33
C SER A 688 -64.68 20.27 1.04
N THR A 689 -64.52 18.93 0.91
CA THR A 689 -65.46 17.84 0.45
C THR A 689 -66.28 17.95 -0.87
N PRO A 690 -66.99 16.90 -1.41
CA PRO A 690 -67.30 15.51 -0.92
C PRO A 690 -67.08 14.38 -2.00
N SER A 691 -67.27 13.05 -1.82
CA SER A 691 -68.47 12.29 -1.35
C SER A 691 -68.32 10.74 -1.43
N HIS A 692 -68.92 10.04 -0.44
CA HIS A 692 -69.74 8.78 -0.44
C HIS A 692 -69.17 7.39 -0.87
N VAL A 693 -69.52 6.19 -0.33
CA VAL A 693 -70.49 5.67 0.69
C VAL A 693 -70.33 4.13 0.95
N ALA A 694 -70.78 3.68 2.16
CA ALA A 694 -71.31 2.33 2.57
C ALA A 694 -70.38 1.10 2.72
N ASP A 695 -70.58 0.09 3.61
CA ASP A 695 -71.35 -0.12 4.86
C ASP A 695 -71.03 -1.55 5.44
N SER A 696 -71.00 -1.70 6.79
CA SER A 696 -71.37 -2.89 7.64
C SER A 696 -70.53 -4.21 7.74
N PRO A 697 -70.59 -5.03 8.85
CA PRO A 697 -70.88 -4.76 10.30
C PRO A 697 -69.99 -5.65 11.28
N PRO A 698 -70.33 -6.00 12.56
CA PRO A 698 -69.46 -5.70 13.73
C PRO A 698 -69.05 -6.91 14.63
N HIS A 699 -67.87 -6.90 15.26
CA HIS A 699 -67.59 -7.77 16.42
C HIS A 699 -66.77 -7.10 17.53
N ARG A 700 -67.50 -6.80 18.62
CA ARG A 700 -67.19 -6.98 20.05
C ARG A 700 -65.75 -6.66 20.52
N LYS A 701 -65.61 -5.50 21.18
CA LYS A 701 -64.45 -5.13 22.02
C LYS A 701 -64.19 -6.21 23.08
N MET A 702 -63.04 -6.89 22.97
CA MET A 702 -62.28 -7.39 24.10
C MET A 702 -61.07 -6.48 24.27
N THR A 703 -60.98 -5.82 25.42
CA THR A 703 -59.82 -5.04 25.85
C THR A 703 -58.64 -5.99 26.06
N ALA A 704 -57.67 -5.98 25.15
CA ALA A 704 -56.36 -6.56 25.36
C ALA A 704 -55.49 -5.57 26.14
N SER A 705 -54.96 -6.04 27.27
CA SER A 705 -53.94 -5.38 28.08
C SER A 705 -52.68 -5.15 27.24
N SER A 706 -52.26 -3.89 27.09
CA SER A 706 -50.97 -3.53 26.50
C SER A 706 -49.81 -3.93 27.42
N ALA A 707 -48.80 -4.60 26.89
CA ALA A 707 -47.50 -4.75 27.54
C ALA A 707 -46.84 -3.36 27.74
N PRO A 708 -45.96 -3.18 28.75
CA PRO A 708 -45.40 -1.88 29.07
C PRO A 708 -44.44 -1.41 27.97
N SER A 709 -44.77 -0.31 27.29
CA SER A 709 -43.83 0.45 26.46
C SER A 709 -42.80 1.12 27.38
N VAL A 710 -41.51 0.84 27.20
CA VAL A 710 -40.43 1.49 27.93
C VAL A 710 -40.47 3.00 27.62
N SER A 711 -40.59 3.85 28.65
CA SER A 711 -40.66 5.30 28.43
C SER A 711 -39.27 5.88 28.10
N ARG A 712 -39.23 7.00 27.37
CA ARG A 712 -37.99 7.75 27.06
C ARG A 712 -37.15 8.07 28.31
N GLU A 713 -37.82 8.34 29.43
CA GLU A 713 -37.20 8.56 30.75
C GLU A 713 -36.52 7.31 31.30
N GLN A 714 -37.11 6.12 31.11
CA GLN A 714 -36.51 4.84 31.50
C GLN A 714 -35.30 4.48 30.64
N ILE A 715 -35.36 4.75 29.34
CA ILE A 715 -34.23 4.58 28.42
C ILE A 715 -33.08 5.49 28.84
N ARG A 716 -33.38 6.77 29.11
CA ARG A 716 -32.38 7.74 29.57
C ARG A 716 -31.73 7.31 30.89
N ALA A 717 -32.53 6.90 31.87
CA ALA A 717 -32.02 6.42 33.16
C ALA A 717 -31.14 5.18 33.02
N ALA A 718 -31.49 4.23 32.14
CA ALA A 718 -30.67 3.06 31.87
C ALA A 718 -29.31 3.45 31.25
N ILE A 719 -29.29 4.39 30.30
CA ILE A 719 -28.04 4.90 29.71
C ILE A 719 -27.16 5.58 30.76
N ASP A 720 -27.73 6.48 31.58
CA ASP A 720 -26.97 7.20 32.60
C ASP A 720 -26.39 6.22 33.64
N GLU A 721 -27.12 5.18 34.05
CA GLU A 721 -26.62 4.15 34.97
C GLU A 721 -25.54 3.26 34.36
N SER A 722 -25.70 2.82 33.10
CA SER A 722 -24.71 2.00 32.41
C SER A 722 -23.39 2.75 32.19
N ILE A 723 -23.47 4.05 31.86
CA ILE A 723 -22.29 4.91 31.73
C ILE A 723 -21.61 5.11 33.08
N LYS A 724 -22.39 5.39 34.13
CA LYS A 724 -21.88 5.54 35.50
C LYS A 724 -21.10 4.29 35.94
N LEU A 725 -21.64 3.10 35.66
CA LEU A 725 -21.01 1.83 36.00
C LEU A 725 -19.70 1.60 35.22
N ALA A 726 -19.67 1.94 33.93
CA ALA A 726 -18.53 1.65 33.07
C ALA A 726 -17.36 2.63 33.22
N LEU A 727 -17.65 3.90 33.56
CA LEU A 727 -16.64 4.96 33.66
C LEU A 727 -16.30 5.37 35.10
N ASP A 728 -16.95 4.79 36.11
CA ASP A 728 -16.80 5.14 37.53
C ASP A 728 -16.96 6.66 37.80
N ARG A 729 -17.95 7.28 37.15
CA ARG A 729 -18.23 8.73 37.23
C ARG A 729 -19.43 9.02 38.12
N GLU A 730 -19.33 10.03 38.99
CA GLU A 730 -20.45 10.44 39.86
C GLU A 730 -21.44 11.41 39.19
N GLU A 731 -20.99 12.22 38.23
CA GLU A 731 -21.79 13.23 37.55
C GLU A 731 -22.38 12.74 36.21
N PRO A 732 -23.66 13.05 35.91
CA PRO A 732 -24.31 12.68 34.65
C PRO A 732 -23.75 13.48 33.46
N LEU A 733 -23.58 12.81 32.31
CA LEU A 733 -23.13 13.43 31.07
C LEU A 733 -24.23 14.33 30.46
N GLN A 734 -23.80 15.45 29.87
CA GLN A 734 -24.70 16.29 29.09
C GLN A 734 -25.19 15.53 27.85
N ALA A 735 -26.43 15.82 27.42
CA ALA A 735 -27.12 15.04 26.40
C ALA A 735 -26.40 14.98 25.04
N ASN A 736 -25.63 16.02 24.70
CA ASN A 736 -24.95 16.17 23.41
C ASN A 736 -23.43 15.97 23.48
N THR A 737 -22.88 15.62 24.65
CA THR A 737 -21.44 15.31 24.77
C THR A 737 -21.16 14.00 24.05
N PRO A 738 -20.19 13.97 23.10
CA PRO A 738 -19.76 12.73 22.48
C PRO A 738 -19.25 11.73 23.53
N PHE A 739 -19.65 10.46 23.44
CA PHE A 739 -19.23 9.43 24.40
C PHE A 739 -17.71 9.24 24.45
N VAL A 740 -17.02 9.43 23.32
CA VAL A 740 -15.55 9.36 23.23
C VAL A 740 -14.90 10.45 24.09
N GLU A 741 -15.41 11.68 24.06
CA GLU A 741 -14.94 12.77 24.92
C GLU A 741 -15.23 12.51 26.40
N ALA A 742 -16.27 11.72 26.70
CA ALA A 742 -16.60 11.31 28.04
C ALA A 742 -15.66 10.24 28.62
N GLY A 743 -14.77 9.68 27.81
CA GLY A 743 -13.87 8.58 28.17
C GLY A 743 -14.41 7.19 27.84
N VAL A 744 -15.47 7.07 27.03
CA VAL A 744 -15.95 5.78 26.53
C VAL A 744 -15.01 5.29 25.43
N ASP A 745 -14.33 4.19 25.70
CA ASP A 745 -13.44 3.47 24.80
C ASP A 745 -14.06 2.14 24.30
N SER A 746 -13.31 1.36 23.51
CA SER A 746 -13.79 0.09 22.96
C SER A 746 -14.10 -0.98 24.02
N MET A 747 -13.49 -0.93 25.20
CA MET A 747 -13.76 -1.89 26.27
C MET A 747 -14.98 -1.51 27.10
N THR A 748 -15.07 -0.23 27.48
CA THR A 748 -16.18 0.32 28.25
C THR A 748 -17.47 0.36 27.43
N SER A 749 -17.40 0.60 26.13
CA SER A 749 -18.57 0.54 25.24
C SER A 749 -19.22 -0.85 25.18
N ILE A 750 -18.44 -1.94 25.16
CA ILE A 750 -18.96 -3.31 25.24
C ILE A 750 -19.69 -3.52 26.58
N GLY A 751 -19.08 -3.06 27.68
CA GLY A 751 -19.70 -3.13 29.02
C GLY A 751 -21.01 -2.35 29.11
N ILE A 752 -21.05 -1.11 28.59
CA ILE A 752 -22.24 -0.27 28.53
C ILE A 752 -23.32 -0.94 27.68
N ARG A 753 -22.96 -1.46 26.51
CA ARG A 753 -23.89 -2.18 25.63
C ARG A 753 -24.47 -3.42 26.30
N GLU A 754 -23.64 -4.26 26.92
CA GLU A 754 -24.11 -5.46 27.61
C GLU A 754 -25.08 -5.13 28.74
N ASP A 755 -24.75 -4.11 29.53
CA ASP A 755 -25.58 -3.65 30.62
C ASP A 755 -26.90 -3.06 30.11
N LEU A 756 -26.86 -2.24 29.06
CA LEU A 756 -28.04 -1.71 28.38
C LEU A 756 -28.93 -2.83 27.79
N SER A 757 -28.34 -3.81 27.10
CA SER A 757 -29.06 -4.96 26.56
C SER A 757 -29.72 -5.78 27.66
N LYS A 758 -29.04 -5.98 28.80
CA LYS A 758 -29.60 -6.69 29.98
C LYS A 758 -30.76 -5.91 30.60
N ARG A 759 -30.61 -4.60 30.77
CA ARG A 759 -31.61 -3.72 31.42
C ARG A 759 -32.86 -3.51 30.58
N LEU A 760 -32.67 -3.25 29.29
CA LEU A 760 -33.74 -2.95 28.35
C LEU A 760 -34.32 -4.23 27.69
N LYS A 761 -33.69 -5.39 27.91
CA LYS A 761 -34.09 -6.69 27.34
C LYS A 761 -34.18 -6.68 25.81
N ILE A 762 -33.32 -5.90 25.16
CA ILE A 762 -33.21 -5.76 23.72
C ILE A 762 -31.79 -6.11 23.28
N GLN A 763 -31.66 -6.75 22.12
CA GLN A 763 -30.35 -7.00 21.54
C GLN A 763 -29.83 -5.72 20.88
N LEU A 764 -28.67 -5.26 21.32
CA LEU A 764 -28.04 -4.06 20.78
C LEU A 764 -26.78 -4.44 19.99
N PRO A 765 -26.61 -3.88 18.77
CA PRO A 765 -25.38 -4.00 18.01
C PRO A 765 -24.16 -3.55 18.81
N ALA A 766 -22.99 -4.14 18.53
CA ALA A 766 -21.72 -3.76 19.16
C ALA A 766 -21.37 -2.28 18.94
N THR A 767 -21.85 -1.69 17.84
CA THR A 767 -21.57 -0.32 17.39
C THR A 767 -22.51 0.75 17.97
N ILE A 768 -23.48 0.36 18.79
CA ILE A 768 -24.65 1.21 19.13
C ILE A 768 -24.29 2.58 19.72
N LEU A 769 -23.27 2.64 20.58
CA LEU A 769 -22.81 3.87 21.22
C LEU A 769 -22.07 4.80 20.26
N TYR A 770 -21.69 4.31 19.08
CA TYR A 770 -21.03 5.11 18.05
C TYR A 770 -21.97 5.50 16.91
N ASP A 771 -22.91 4.62 16.56
CA ASP A 771 -24.00 4.96 15.62
C ASP A 771 -24.85 6.12 16.18
N HIS A 772 -24.89 6.21 17.51
CA HIS A 772 -25.55 7.27 18.26
C HIS A 772 -24.59 7.88 19.28
N PRO A 773 -23.65 8.75 18.84
CA PRO A 773 -22.47 9.16 19.61
C PRO A 773 -22.73 10.03 20.84
N CYS A 774 -23.98 10.36 21.15
CA CYS A 774 -24.35 11.08 22.37
C CYS A 774 -25.66 10.53 22.94
N ILE A 775 -25.96 10.88 24.20
CA ILE A 775 -27.14 10.35 24.88
C ILE A 775 -28.44 10.74 24.18
N ALA A 776 -28.53 11.95 23.61
CA ALA A 776 -29.71 12.38 22.88
C ALA A 776 -30.01 11.44 21.69
N GLN A 777 -29.00 11.17 20.86
CA GLN A 777 -29.14 10.30 19.69
C GLN A 777 -29.41 8.84 20.08
N LEU A 778 -28.79 8.36 21.17
CA LEU A 778 -28.96 6.98 21.62
C LEU A 778 -30.37 6.77 22.18
N VAL A 779 -30.90 7.75 22.92
CA VAL A 779 -32.30 7.74 23.39
C VAL A 779 -33.26 7.69 22.21
N ASP A 780 -33.06 8.52 21.18
CA ASP A 780 -33.93 8.58 20.01
C ASP A 780 -33.96 7.24 19.25
N TYR A 781 -32.80 6.60 19.08
CA TYR A 781 -32.72 5.29 18.43
C TYR A 781 -33.39 4.18 19.26
N LEU A 782 -33.12 4.12 20.56
CA LEU A 782 -33.69 3.09 21.43
C LEU A 782 -35.21 3.26 21.58
N GLU A 783 -35.71 4.49 21.51
CA GLU A 783 -37.15 4.78 21.46
C GLU A 783 -37.79 4.28 20.14
N GLN A 784 -37.10 4.44 19.00
CA GLN A 784 -37.53 3.87 17.72
C GLN A 784 -37.47 2.33 17.69
N MET A 785 -36.45 1.72 18.26
CA MET A 785 -36.34 0.26 18.36
C MET A 785 -37.42 -0.34 19.28
N CYS A 786 -37.67 0.29 20.43
CA CYS A 786 -38.69 -0.18 21.37
C CYS A 786 -40.13 -0.02 20.84
N SER A 787 -40.35 0.86 19.85
CA SER A 787 -41.66 1.09 19.24
C SER A 787 -41.94 0.22 17.99
N THR A 788 -40.93 -0.43 17.41
CA THR A 788 -41.03 -1.15 16.12
C THR A 788 -41.12 -2.68 16.25
N HIS A 789 -41.39 -3.22 17.44
CA HIS A 789 -41.33 -4.65 17.72
C HIS A 789 -42.43 -5.53 17.08
N GLU A 790 -43.12 -5.08 16.02
CA GLU A 790 -44.12 -5.86 15.27
C GLU A 790 -43.84 -6.12 13.78
N ASP A 791 -42.78 -5.60 13.13
CA ASP A 791 -42.51 -5.95 11.72
C ASP A 791 -41.06 -6.35 11.46
N GLY A 792 -40.90 -7.58 10.93
CA GLY A 792 -39.62 -8.22 10.66
C GLY A 792 -38.75 -7.44 9.68
N VAL A 793 -37.48 -7.30 10.05
CA VAL A 793 -36.41 -6.72 9.22
C VAL A 793 -36.35 -7.50 7.90
N THR A 794 -36.82 -6.85 6.83
CA THR A 794 -36.84 -7.42 5.48
C THR A 794 -35.44 -7.29 4.89
N ASN A 795 -34.75 -8.43 4.73
CA ASN A 795 -33.51 -8.56 3.97
C ASN A 795 -33.73 -8.04 2.54
N LYS A 796 -33.27 -6.83 2.25
CA LYS A 796 -33.04 -6.40 0.87
C LYS A 796 -31.72 -7.00 0.40
N VAL A 797 -31.84 -8.13 -0.29
CA VAL A 797 -30.80 -8.66 -1.17
C VAL A 797 -30.43 -7.55 -2.16
N LEU A 798 -29.18 -7.10 -2.11
CA LEU A 798 -28.65 -6.11 -3.05
C LEU A 798 -28.63 -6.76 -4.44
N SER A 799 -29.32 -6.12 -5.39
CA SER A 799 -29.23 -6.48 -6.80
C SER A 799 -27.80 -6.24 -7.28
N ALA A 800 -27.20 -7.25 -7.89
CA ALA A 800 -25.88 -7.15 -8.51
C ALA A 800 -25.79 -5.91 -9.40
N VAL A 801 -24.84 -5.01 -9.09
CA VAL A 801 -24.47 -3.92 -10.00
C VAL A 801 -23.73 -4.58 -11.17
N GLY A 802 -24.48 -4.86 -12.24
CA GLY A 802 -23.90 -5.31 -13.50
C GLY A 802 -22.84 -4.30 -13.94
N HIS A 803 -21.61 -4.77 -14.14
CA HIS A 803 -20.59 -3.94 -14.75
C HIS A 803 -21.07 -3.59 -16.16
N PRO A 804 -21.20 -2.30 -16.52
CA PRO A 804 -21.56 -1.93 -17.88
C PRO A 804 -20.48 -2.48 -18.80
N THR A 805 -20.86 -3.43 -19.65
CA THR A 805 -20.02 -4.04 -20.68
C THR A 805 -19.75 -3.10 -21.86
N GLY A 806 -20.27 -1.86 -21.79
CA GLY A 806 -20.01 -0.79 -22.76
C GLY A 806 -19.01 0.23 -22.22
N ARG A 807 -18.11 0.72 -23.09
CA ARG A 807 -17.29 1.91 -22.83
C ARG A 807 -18.22 3.13 -22.70
N CYS A 808 -18.67 3.42 -21.49
CA CYS A 808 -19.35 4.67 -21.18
C CYS A 808 -18.31 5.74 -20.85
N ALA A 809 -18.53 6.97 -21.33
CA ALA A 809 -17.73 8.11 -20.87
C ALA A 809 -17.97 8.32 -19.36
N ILE A 810 -16.91 8.64 -18.62
CA ILE A 810 -17.01 9.06 -17.23
C ILE A 810 -17.40 10.54 -17.23
N ALA A 811 -18.56 10.87 -16.68
CA ALA A 811 -18.99 12.25 -16.51
C ALA A 811 -18.38 12.84 -15.23
N VAL A 812 -17.65 13.95 -15.36
CA VAL A 812 -17.27 14.78 -14.21
C VAL A 812 -18.50 15.61 -13.82
N THR A 813 -19.17 15.22 -12.73
CA THR A 813 -20.44 15.84 -12.30
C THR A 813 -20.24 16.98 -11.30
N ALA A 814 -19.12 16.97 -10.58
CA ALA A 814 -18.75 17.98 -9.61
C ALA A 814 -17.22 18.05 -9.50
N MET A 815 -16.71 19.20 -9.09
CA MET A 815 -15.30 19.43 -8.81
C MET A 815 -15.17 20.42 -7.65
N ALA A 816 -14.15 20.24 -6.84
CA ALA A 816 -13.71 21.22 -5.85
C ALA A 816 -12.19 21.27 -5.89
N CYS A 817 -11.60 22.40 -5.53
CA CYS A 817 -10.16 22.56 -5.58
C CYS A 817 -9.65 23.56 -4.54
N ARG A 818 -8.41 23.35 -4.10
CA ARG A 818 -7.60 24.35 -3.39
C ARG A 818 -6.31 24.54 -4.18
N PHE A 819 -6.11 25.73 -4.75
CA PHE A 819 -4.93 26.04 -5.54
C PHE A 819 -4.27 27.36 -5.12
N PRO A 820 -2.94 27.47 -5.25
CA PRO A 820 -2.23 28.73 -5.04
C PRO A 820 -2.73 29.86 -5.97
N PRO A 821 -2.55 31.13 -5.58
CA PRO A 821 -2.15 31.56 -4.25
C PRO A 821 -3.35 31.66 -3.29
N ARG A 822 -4.59 31.65 -3.81
CA ARG A 822 -5.81 31.94 -3.03
C ARG A 822 -7.07 31.21 -3.47
N ALA A 823 -7.03 30.38 -4.52
CA ALA A 823 -8.25 29.76 -5.04
C ALA A 823 -8.81 28.76 -4.03
N LYS A 824 -9.93 29.12 -3.41
CA LYS A 824 -10.67 28.28 -2.45
C LYS A 824 -11.74 27.46 -3.13
N HIS A 825 -12.30 27.94 -4.24
CA HIS A 825 -13.34 27.23 -4.99
C HIS A 825 -13.06 27.30 -6.50
N GLU A 826 -13.78 26.51 -7.28
CA GLU A 826 -13.59 26.31 -8.72
C GLU A 826 -13.75 27.61 -9.54
N SER A 827 -14.60 28.53 -9.11
CA SER A 827 -14.83 29.82 -9.79
C SER A 827 -13.62 30.75 -9.70
N GLU A 828 -12.95 30.80 -8.54
CA GLU A 828 -11.72 31.57 -8.33
C GLU A 828 -10.57 30.97 -9.11
N PHE A 829 -10.46 29.63 -9.11
CA PHE A 829 -9.47 28.93 -9.92
C PHE A 829 -9.65 29.20 -11.41
N TRP A 830 -10.89 29.12 -11.90
CA TRP A 830 -11.21 29.44 -13.29
C TRP A 830 -10.89 30.90 -13.64
N GLY A 831 -11.21 31.84 -12.74
CA GLY A 831 -10.87 33.25 -12.90
C GLY A 831 -9.36 33.49 -13.07
N ALA A 832 -8.55 32.85 -12.23
CA ALA A 832 -7.09 32.92 -12.32
C ALA A 832 -6.56 32.35 -13.66
N LEU A 833 -7.08 31.21 -14.10
CA LEU A 833 -6.73 30.61 -15.40
C LEU A 833 -7.10 31.52 -16.57
N GLN A 834 -8.30 32.11 -16.55
CA GLN A 834 -8.75 33.04 -17.60
C GLN A 834 -7.90 34.32 -17.65
N ALA A 835 -7.45 34.79 -16.50
CA ALA A 835 -6.59 35.96 -16.38
C ALA A 835 -5.12 35.65 -16.72
N GLY A 836 -4.73 34.37 -16.85
CA GLY A 836 -3.34 33.96 -17.05
C GLY A 836 -2.44 34.32 -15.87
N GLU A 837 -2.99 34.28 -14.65
CA GLU A 837 -2.27 34.65 -13.43
C GLU A 837 -1.15 33.65 -13.11
N ASP A 838 0.03 34.16 -12.79
CA ASP A 838 1.12 33.38 -12.23
C ASP A 838 0.92 33.26 -10.71
N CYS A 839 0.72 32.01 -10.25
CA CYS A 839 0.46 31.71 -8.85
C CYS A 839 1.74 31.51 -8.01
N ILE A 840 2.92 31.67 -8.62
CA ILE A 840 4.21 31.56 -7.93
C ILE A 840 4.41 32.79 -7.03
N GLN A 841 4.71 32.51 -5.75
CA GLN A 841 4.93 33.54 -4.73
C GLN A 841 6.14 33.19 -3.88
N HIS A 842 6.70 34.19 -3.19
CA HIS A 842 7.73 33.96 -2.18
C HIS A 842 7.24 32.96 -1.13
N ILE A 843 8.08 31.99 -0.79
CA ILE A 843 7.79 31.00 0.26
C ILE A 843 7.59 31.74 1.59
N PRO A 844 6.42 31.64 2.22
CA PRO A 844 6.15 32.36 3.46
C PRO A 844 6.90 31.70 4.63
N LEU A 845 7.31 32.50 5.61
CA LEU A 845 7.98 32.01 6.84
C LEU A 845 7.10 31.04 7.65
N THR A 846 5.79 31.07 7.44
CA THR A 846 4.86 30.11 8.04
C THR A 846 5.00 28.70 7.48
N ARG A 847 5.64 28.51 6.31
CA ARG A 847 5.91 27.19 5.72
C ARG A 847 7.24 26.62 6.21
N PHE A 848 8.31 27.39 6.02
CA PHE A 848 9.64 27.21 6.60
C PHE A 848 10.45 28.50 6.35
N ASP A 849 11.59 28.67 7.02
CA ASP A 849 12.49 29.80 6.77
C ASP A 849 13.40 29.50 5.57
N PRO A 850 13.12 30.06 4.36
CA PRO A 850 13.92 29.77 3.18
C PRO A 850 15.35 30.31 3.31
N TRP A 851 15.57 31.33 4.15
CA TRP A 851 16.89 31.96 4.31
C TRP A 851 17.90 31.07 5.03
N LYS A 852 17.44 30.12 5.87
CA LYS A 852 18.31 29.08 6.45
C LYS A 852 18.90 28.16 5.40
N TYR A 853 18.13 27.92 4.34
CA TYR A 853 18.47 26.98 3.29
C TYR A 853 18.99 27.68 2.04
N ARG A 854 18.97 29.01 1.95
CA ARG A 854 19.36 29.72 0.73
C ARG A 854 20.87 29.76 0.54
N ASP A 855 21.30 29.51 -0.69
CA ASP A 855 22.60 29.89 -1.21
C ASP A 855 22.43 30.42 -2.63
N SER A 856 23.19 31.45 -3.00
CA SER A 856 23.17 31.99 -4.36
C SER A 856 23.92 31.11 -5.35
N ASP A 857 24.83 30.27 -4.85
CA ASP A 857 25.53 29.27 -5.66
C ASP A 857 24.62 28.05 -5.89
N SER A 858 24.26 27.79 -7.15
CA SER A 858 23.44 26.64 -7.53
C SER A 858 24.14 25.30 -7.30
N ASP A 859 25.48 25.32 -7.20
CA ASP A 859 26.29 24.14 -6.98
C ASP A 859 26.50 23.86 -5.49
N SER A 860 26.03 24.77 -4.62
CA SER A 860 26.05 24.60 -3.17
C SER A 860 25.13 23.44 -2.77
N SER A 861 25.75 22.34 -2.33
CA SER A 861 25.01 21.17 -1.86
C SER A 861 24.09 21.55 -0.68
N ASN A 862 22.88 21.02 -0.66
CA ASN A 862 21.90 21.18 0.43
C ASN A 862 21.39 22.60 0.64
N LYS A 863 21.46 23.41 -0.41
CA LYS A 863 20.95 24.77 -0.40
C LYS A 863 19.94 25.00 -1.51
N LEU A 864 18.94 25.80 -1.22
CA LEU A 864 17.94 26.31 -2.15
C LEU A 864 18.54 27.48 -2.90
N TYR A 865 18.55 27.41 -4.23
CA TYR A 865 18.79 28.57 -5.08
C TYR A 865 17.48 29.30 -5.47
N VAL A 866 16.31 28.68 -5.19
CA VAL A 866 14.97 29.21 -5.46
C VAL A 866 14.25 29.59 -4.16
N ASN A 867 13.49 30.69 -4.17
CA ASN A 867 12.72 31.16 -3.00
C ASN A 867 11.22 31.28 -3.28
N ASP A 868 10.79 30.91 -4.49
CA ASP A 868 9.43 31.10 -4.97
C ASP A 868 8.80 29.75 -5.27
N ALA A 869 7.54 29.58 -4.86
CA ALA A 869 6.77 28.35 -5.07
C ALA A 869 5.28 28.66 -5.13
N GLY A 870 4.51 27.76 -5.76
CA GLY A 870 3.06 27.78 -5.68
C GLY A 870 2.61 27.24 -4.32
N ILE A 871 2.35 28.12 -3.36
CA ILE A 871 2.00 27.75 -1.98
C ILE A 871 0.51 28.00 -1.71
N TYR A 872 -0.16 27.02 -1.11
CA TYR A 872 -1.50 27.20 -0.52
C TYR A 872 -1.36 27.77 0.91
N PRO A 873 -1.83 29.01 1.19
CA PRO A 873 -1.53 29.72 2.43
C PRO A 873 -2.30 29.20 3.65
N ASP A 874 -3.47 28.61 3.44
CA ASP A 874 -4.44 28.29 4.51
C ASP A 874 -4.35 26.83 4.99
N MET A 875 -3.22 26.15 4.76
CA MET A 875 -3.00 24.74 5.10
C MET A 875 -3.08 24.44 6.62
N ALA A 876 -2.98 25.47 7.46
CA ALA A 876 -3.15 25.34 8.90
C ALA A 876 -4.63 25.25 9.33
N LEU A 877 -5.56 25.77 8.52
CA LEU A 877 -6.99 25.81 8.83
C LEU A 877 -7.64 24.46 8.55
N PHE A 878 -8.59 24.07 9.40
CA PHE A 878 -9.40 22.87 9.21
C PHE A 878 -10.68 22.97 10.05
N ASP A 879 -11.85 22.75 9.44
CA ASP A 879 -13.11 22.69 10.17
C ASP A 879 -13.35 21.29 10.76
N ASN A 880 -12.62 20.96 11.83
CA ASN A 880 -12.68 19.64 12.46
C ASN A 880 -14.08 19.27 12.98
N ALA A 881 -14.88 20.26 13.41
CA ALA A 881 -16.22 20.03 13.95
C ALA A 881 -17.16 19.46 12.89
N SER A 882 -17.11 19.95 11.65
CA SER A 882 -17.92 19.45 10.54
C SER A 882 -17.64 17.98 10.19
N PHE A 883 -16.45 17.46 10.54
CA PHE A 883 -16.06 16.06 10.31
C PHE A 883 -16.16 15.17 11.55
N ASN A 884 -16.65 15.68 12.69
CA ASN A 884 -16.65 15.00 13.99
C ASN A 884 -15.24 14.56 14.45
N ILE A 885 -14.23 15.39 14.17
CA ILE A 885 -12.83 15.14 14.57
C ILE A 885 -12.52 16.03 15.78
N SER A 886 -11.90 15.46 16.81
CA SER A 886 -11.54 16.22 18.02
C SER A 886 -10.43 17.24 17.72
N VAL A 887 -10.31 18.29 18.53
CA VAL A 887 -9.23 19.27 18.39
C VAL A 887 -7.85 18.62 18.57
N ALA A 888 -7.73 17.68 19.50
CA ALA A 888 -6.47 16.97 19.76
C ALA A 888 -6.04 16.11 18.57
N GLU A 889 -7.00 15.41 17.95
CA GLU A 889 -6.76 14.63 16.73
C GLU A 889 -6.41 15.54 15.56
N ALA A 890 -7.18 16.61 15.33
CA ALA A 890 -6.91 17.57 14.24
C ALA A 890 -5.51 18.22 14.32
N GLN A 891 -4.97 18.44 15.54
CA GLN A 891 -3.60 18.93 15.74
C GLN A 891 -2.51 17.91 15.36
N LEU A 892 -2.86 16.62 15.37
CA LEU A 892 -2.00 15.49 15.02
C LEU A 892 -2.24 14.99 13.59
N MET A 893 -3.21 15.57 12.87
CA MET A 893 -3.48 15.20 11.49
C MET A 893 -2.56 15.92 10.51
N ASP A 894 -2.08 15.14 9.55
CA ASP A 894 -1.38 15.65 8.38
C ASP A 894 -2.23 16.74 7.69
N PRO A 895 -1.68 17.95 7.43
CA PRO A 895 -2.38 18.97 6.69
C PRO A 895 -2.90 18.52 5.32
N HIS A 896 -2.21 17.60 4.62
CA HIS A 896 -2.70 17.01 3.37
C HIS A 896 -4.03 16.28 3.57
N GLN A 897 -4.16 15.50 4.65
CA GLN A 897 -5.41 14.79 4.97
C GLN A 897 -6.54 15.78 5.27
N ARG A 898 -6.25 16.84 6.04
CA ARG A 898 -7.23 17.87 6.40
C ARG A 898 -7.78 18.60 5.17
N VAL A 899 -6.89 19.05 4.28
CA VAL A 899 -7.28 19.72 3.02
C VAL A 899 -8.05 18.77 2.11
N LEU A 900 -7.58 17.52 1.96
CA LEU A 900 -8.28 16.54 1.12
C LEU A 900 -9.68 16.20 1.63
N LEU A 901 -9.89 16.10 2.95
CA LEU A 901 -11.22 15.87 3.52
C LEU A 901 -12.23 16.96 3.13
N GLU A 902 -11.84 18.23 3.22
CA GLU A 902 -12.67 19.37 2.82
C GLU A 902 -12.98 19.34 1.32
N VAL A 903 -11.94 19.16 0.48
CA VAL A 903 -12.08 19.13 -0.97
C VAL A 903 -12.94 17.95 -1.43
N CYS A 904 -12.74 16.77 -0.86
CA CYS A 904 -13.57 15.59 -1.15
C CYS A 904 -15.02 15.82 -0.74
N HIS A 905 -15.27 16.43 0.42
CA HIS A 905 -16.64 16.71 0.88
C HIS A 905 -17.39 17.70 -0.04
N GLU A 906 -16.69 18.72 -0.54
CA GLU A 906 -17.22 19.69 -1.49
C GLU A 906 -17.46 19.08 -2.88
N ALA A 907 -16.59 18.18 -3.32
CA ALA A 907 -16.69 17.51 -4.62
C ALA A 907 -17.80 16.43 -4.68
N ILE A 908 -18.41 16.05 -3.55
CA ILE A 908 -19.58 15.15 -3.57
C ILE A 908 -20.81 15.92 -4.06
N ALA A 909 -21.30 15.56 -5.25
CA ALA A 909 -22.51 16.14 -5.83
C ALA A 909 -23.70 16.05 -4.85
N GLN A 910 -24.49 17.12 -4.77
CA GLN A 910 -25.61 17.25 -3.82
C GLN A 910 -26.60 16.07 -3.93
N ASP A 911 -26.87 15.60 -5.14
CA ASP A 911 -27.73 14.45 -5.44
C ASP A 911 -27.20 13.10 -4.92
N LEU A 912 -25.90 13.00 -4.67
CA LEU A 912 -25.28 11.82 -4.05
C LEU A 912 -25.32 11.90 -2.52
N LYS A 913 -25.43 13.10 -1.93
CA LYS A 913 -25.52 13.27 -0.46
C LYS A 913 -26.80 12.67 0.14
N GLU A 914 -27.85 12.52 -0.67
CA GLU A 914 -29.15 11.96 -0.26
C GLU A 914 -29.29 10.45 -0.54
N ARG A 915 -28.30 9.83 -1.20
CA ARG A 915 -28.32 8.40 -1.57
C ARG A 915 -27.43 7.58 -0.65
N SER A 916 -27.70 6.28 -0.58
CA SER A 916 -26.78 5.34 0.04
C SER A 916 -25.47 5.29 -0.77
N LEU A 917 -24.35 5.60 -0.11
CA LEU A 917 -23.01 5.68 -0.72
C LEU A 917 -22.27 4.32 -0.72
N HIS A 918 -22.98 3.20 -0.67
CA HIS A 918 -22.35 1.88 -0.63
C HIS A 918 -21.56 1.53 -1.91
N ASP A 919 -21.93 2.12 -3.06
CA ASP A 919 -21.33 1.86 -4.37
C ASP A 919 -20.45 3.03 -4.85
N VAL A 920 -19.71 3.66 -3.93
CA VAL A 920 -18.80 4.79 -4.23
C VAL A 920 -17.38 4.44 -3.79
N ALA A 921 -16.43 4.57 -4.71
CA ALA A 921 -15.01 4.44 -4.41
C ALA A 921 -14.38 5.82 -4.17
N ILE A 922 -13.51 5.90 -3.16
CA ILE A 922 -12.63 7.05 -2.95
C ILE A 922 -11.23 6.62 -3.38
N VAL A 923 -10.68 7.31 -4.39
CA VAL A 923 -9.34 7.06 -4.91
C VAL A 923 -8.55 8.35 -4.76
N VAL A 924 -7.45 8.29 -4.00
CA VAL A 924 -6.61 9.45 -3.71
C VAL A 924 -5.27 9.28 -4.40
N GLY A 925 -4.96 10.17 -5.34
CA GLY A 925 -3.60 10.34 -5.85
C GLY A 925 -2.81 11.21 -4.88
N CYS A 926 -1.79 10.64 -4.25
CA CYS A 926 -0.91 11.35 -3.33
C CYS A 926 0.56 11.00 -3.62
N CYS A 927 1.45 11.96 -3.40
CA CYS A 927 2.89 11.79 -3.49
C CYS A 927 3.55 12.60 -2.38
N ASN A 928 4.50 11.98 -1.67
CA ASN A 928 5.27 12.54 -0.55
C ASN A 928 4.43 12.93 0.68
N ASN A 929 4.83 12.42 1.86
CA ASN A 929 4.37 12.90 3.17
C ASN A 929 5.59 13.46 3.92
N ASP A 930 5.98 14.68 3.58
CA ASP A 930 7.10 15.39 4.23
C ASP A 930 6.68 16.12 5.51
N TRP A 931 5.45 15.88 5.99
CA TRP A 931 4.98 16.37 7.27
C TRP A 931 5.64 15.60 8.41
N VAL A 932 6.79 16.12 8.86
CA VAL A 932 7.50 15.65 10.04
C VAL A 932 7.49 16.76 11.07
N ARG A 933 7.11 16.46 12.30
CA ARG A 933 7.30 17.40 13.42
C ARG A 933 8.81 17.51 13.65
N GLU A 934 9.41 18.63 13.26
CA GLU A 934 10.75 18.99 13.74
C GLU A 934 10.69 18.95 15.27
N ALA A 935 11.59 18.18 15.89
CA ALA A 935 11.74 18.23 17.34
C ALA A 935 12.14 19.68 17.72
N PRO A 936 11.48 20.29 18.73
CA PRO A 936 11.71 21.67 19.10
C PRO A 936 13.15 21.97 19.54
#